data_AF-A0A0W1QK48-F1
#
_entry.id   AF-A0A0W1QK48-F1
#
_cell.length_a   1.000
_cell.length_b   1.000
_cell.length_c   1.000
_cell.angle_alpha   90.00
_cell.angle_beta   90.00
_cell.angle_gamma   90.00
#
_symmetry.space_group_name_H-M   'P 1'
#
loop_
_entity.id
_entity.type
_entity.pdbx_description
1 polymer ?
#
loop_
_entity_poly.entity_id
_entity_poly.type
_entity_poly.pdbx_seq_one_letter_code
_entity_poly.pdbx_strand_id
1 'polypeptide(L)'
;MAKLIRLRFGLPYARRGDAARLRNEWLEAVYQYRRAIDWLPWREDLKIQIGNCLRAFGDIEGALSAYHSVGSVADRAAALAEAAEAHKLEGFRRHAFHVTAEAGELPVPIDVQPLTVQASALPRRVKRYSGDARAMLGTLGNTSGVPRRLAGGAIAAVKLDQVGAMTMERDGVPEPLLCGVVALRGRVLSVMPVDHVELWSGSGVGEQLLMRVATRPAQLNRALKLQVFNLWFDSARLPPGRHWLSIKAGTRIEPAGLYVNVGVFKDDEKLAQSNAYVPSSTRPDEDCDTYVRGLPALIRPARRSLFSRPVQSILAVRADQLGDVSASLPAFARLRALFPEASITALVQPGLRDIVEASGVADRVLTVALDYDPSTERRCLREAEQARLAEMLSGGRFDLAIDLSPGDETRPLLLLCTAEVLVGFNPDRFTYLDFGISVRSRDKVNLLEKVSHAKTVSMLIEAMAIAAQPAMQNVPSVELGAAILSGYGLEHGKYVVLHTGSRHPINRWPLQQYVELARRLLEKTILQVVMFFDDADSKSKVASQIVQDGLHLCDKMPPASFDAILSSAGLVIANDSGPKHLAAVRGVPTVSLHVGRLNWNEWGQDGSGVIVSKRVPCAGCALNDVVLCGKEALCLTSITVEEVLTASEEALGLPVGTLR
;
A
#
# COMPACT_ATOMS: atom_id res chain seq x y z
N MET A 1 -5.98 10.72 14.02
CA MET A 1 -5.61 10.00 12.77
C MET A 1 -6.73 9.91 11.73
N ALA A 2 -7.93 9.38 12.02
CA ALA A 2 -9.01 9.25 11.01
C ALA A 2 -9.44 10.59 10.36
N LYS A 3 -9.52 11.68 11.14
CA LYS A 3 -9.80 13.02 10.62
C LYS A 3 -8.66 13.53 9.71
N LEU A 4 -7.41 13.17 10.01
CA LEU A 4 -6.22 13.53 9.23
C LEU A 4 -6.18 12.79 7.88
N ILE A 5 -6.61 11.53 7.87
CA ILE A 5 -6.74 10.69 6.68
C ILE A 5 -7.89 11.18 5.79
N ARG A 6 -9.06 11.43 6.38
CA ARG A 6 -10.20 12.03 5.66
C ARG A 6 -9.87 13.42 5.11
N LEU A 7 -9.11 14.24 5.84
CA LEU A 7 -8.59 15.52 5.35
C LEU A 7 -7.62 15.33 4.17
N ARG A 8 -6.71 14.36 4.22
CA ARG A 8 -5.79 14.07 3.10
C ARG A 8 -6.54 13.68 1.82
N PHE A 9 -7.61 12.90 1.93
CA PHE A 9 -8.35 12.41 0.77
C PHE A 9 -9.46 13.35 0.29
N GLY A 10 -10.13 14.07 1.19
CA GLY A 10 -11.25 14.95 0.84
C GLY A 10 -10.86 16.35 0.37
N LEU A 11 -9.76 16.92 0.89
CA LEU A 11 -9.33 18.30 0.58
C LEU A 11 -8.94 18.51 -0.90
N PRO A 12 -8.32 17.53 -1.60
CA PRO A 12 -8.09 17.63 -3.03
C PRO A 12 -9.37 17.82 -3.86
N TYR A 13 -10.47 17.13 -3.51
CA TYR A 13 -11.76 17.28 -4.19
C TYR A 13 -12.36 18.67 -3.98
N ALA A 14 -12.30 19.19 -2.74
CA ALA A 14 -12.77 20.55 -2.46
C ALA A 14 -12.01 21.60 -3.30
N ARG A 15 -10.67 21.48 -3.39
CA ARG A 15 -9.83 22.37 -4.21
C ARG A 15 -10.11 22.26 -5.71
N ARG A 16 -10.37 21.05 -6.22
CA ARG A 16 -10.77 20.84 -7.61
C ARG A 16 -12.15 21.44 -7.90
N GLY A 17 -13.09 21.30 -6.96
CA GLY A 17 -14.39 21.96 -7.02
C GLY A 17 -14.25 23.49 -7.07
N ASP A 18 -13.39 24.07 -6.22
CA ASP A 18 -13.09 25.51 -6.24
C ASP A 18 -12.50 25.95 -7.58
N ALA A 19 -11.56 25.18 -8.13
CA ALA A 19 -10.94 25.48 -9.42
C ALA A 19 -11.93 25.38 -10.60
N ALA A 20 -12.80 24.36 -10.62
CA ALA A 20 -13.85 24.21 -11.63
C ALA A 20 -14.89 25.33 -11.53
N ARG A 21 -15.28 25.71 -10.31
CA ARG A 21 -16.17 26.85 -10.05
C ARG A 21 -15.59 28.16 -10.56
N LEU A 22 -14.29 28.41 -10.37
CA LEU A 22 -13.60 29.61 -10.88
C LEU A 22 -13.54 29.65 -12.42
N ARG A 23 -13.61 28.50 -13.09
CA ARG A 23 -13.68 28.39 -14.56
C ARG A 23 -15.11 28.37 -15.11
N ASN A 24 -16.12 28.56 -14.25
CA ASN A 24 -17.55 28.45 -14.58
C ASN A 24 -17.98 27.04 -15.05
N GLU A 25 -17.24 25.99 -14.70
CA GLU A 25 -17.57 24.59 -15.00
C GLU A 25 -18.53 24.05 -13.91
N TRP A 26 -19.77 24.54 -13.90
CA TRP A 26 -20.67 24.40 -12.75
C TRP A 26 -21.01 22.96 -12.36
N LEU A 27 -21.29 22.09 -13.33
CA LEU A 27 -21.61 20.68 -13.05
C LEU A 27 -20.40 19.90 -12.55
N GLU A 28 -19.21 20.21 -13.08
CA GLU A 28 -17.97 19.62 -12.62
C GLU A 28 -17.64 20.08 -11.19
N ALA A 29 -17.86 21.37 -10.89
CA ALA A 29 -17.74 21.89 -9.53
C ALA A 29 -18.68 21.17 -8.54
N VAL A 30 -19.95 20.97 -8.93
CA VAL A 30 -20.94 20.23 -8.12
C VAL A 30 -20.49 18.79 -7.89
N TYR A 31 -20.00 18.10 -8.93
CA TYR A 31 -19.51 16.74 -8.84
C TYR A 31 -18.33 16.64 -7.86
N GLN A 32 -17.34 17.53 -7.98
CA GLN A 32 -16.16 17.55 -7.11
C GLN A 32 -16.52 17.89 -5.66
N TYR A 33 -17.45 18.83 -5.42
CA TYR A 33 -17.90 19.15 -4.06
C TYR A 33 -18.71 18.03 -3.42
N ARG A 34 -19.56 17.30 -4.16
CA ARG A 34 -20.26 16.12 -3.64
C ARG A 34 -19.29 15.04 -3.20
N ARG A 35 -18.28 14.76 -4.02
CA ARG A 35 -17.19 13.84 -3.67
C ARG A 35 -16.41 14.32 -2.45
N ALA A 36 -16.15 15.62 -2.33
CA ALA A 36 -15.50 16.19 -1.15
C ALA A 36 -16.32 15.98 0.14
N ILE A 37 -17.65 16.07 0.07
CA ILE A 37 -18.57 15.82 1.20
C ILE A 37 -18.56 14.36 1.65
N ASP A 38 -18.44 13.40 0.73
CA ASP A 38 -18.35 11.97 1.08
C ASP A 38 -17.17 11.68 2.02
N TRP A 39 -16.06 12.40 1.83
CA TRP A 39 -14.86 12.31 2.66
C TRP A 39 -14.88 13.29 3.85
N LEU A 40 -15.53 14.45 3.71
CA LEU A 40 -15.59 15.56 4.67
C LEU A 40 -17.04 15.92 5.03
N PRO A 41 -17.83 15.00 5.63
CA PRO A 41 -19.27 15.23 5.83
C PRO A 41 -19.58 16.38 6.82
N TRP A 42 -18.58 16.88 7.55
CA TRP A 42 -18.70 18.04 8.43
C TRP A 42 -18.42 19.39 7.74
N ARG A 43 -17.96 19.41 6.48
CA ARG A 43 -17.76 20.62 5.67
C ARG A 43 -19.06 21.00 4.96
N GLU A 44 -20.06 21.40 5.75
CA GLU A 44 -21.39 21.72 5.23
C GLU A 44 -21.43 23.01 4.39
N ASP A 45 -20.42 23.87 4.51
CA ASP A 45 -20.17 24.98 3.61
C ASP A 45 -20.06 24.54 2.13
N LEU A 46 -19.63 23.30 1.86
CA LEU A 46 -19.58 22.74 0.51
C LEU A 46 -20.97 22.48 -0.08
N LYS A 47 -22.00 22.24 0.77
CA LYS A 47 -23.40 22.13 0.32
C LYS A 47 -23.93 23.47 -0.18
N ILE A 48 -23.48 24.57 0.45
CA ILE A 48 -23.76 25.94 -0.02
C ILE A 48 -23.08 26.18 -1.36
N GLN A 49 -21.82 25.76 -1.53
CA GLN A 49 -21.12 25.88 -2.82
C GLN A 49 -21.77 25.04 -3.94
N ILE A 50 -22.28 23.84 -3.61
CA ILE A 50 -23.09 23.03 -4.55
C ILE A 50 -24.34 23.80 -4.97
N GLY A 51 -25.07 24.37 -4.00
CA GLY A 51 -26.25 25.18 -4.29
C GLY A 51 -25.93 26.39 -5.18
N ASN A 52 -24.83 27.08 -4.91
CA ASN A 52 -24.37 28.22 -5.70
C ASN A 52 -24.07 27.83 -7.15
N CYS A 53 -23.41 26.69 -7.36
CA CYS A 53 -23.09 26.19 -8.69
C CYS A 53 -24.34 25.73 -9.45
N LEU A 54 -25.27 25.04 -8.79
CA LEU A 54 -26.55 24.63 -9.40
C LEU A 54 -27.40 25.84 -9.77
N ARG A 55 -27.44 26.86 -8.91
CA ARG A 55 -28.11 28.13 -9.21
C ARG A 55 -27.48 28.84 -10.41
N ALA A 56 -26.15 28.92 -10.47
CA ALA A 56 -25.43 29.50 -11.60
C ALA A 56 -25.59 28.71 -12.90
N PHE A 57 -25.81 27.40 -12.79
CA PHE A 57 -26.14 26.52 -13.92
C PHE A 57 -27.60 26.65 -14.39
N GLY A 58 -28.49 27.19 -13.56
CA GLY A 58 -29.92 27.33 -13.85
C GLY A 58 -30.81 26.23 -13.25
N ASP A 59 -30.25 25.33 -12.44
CA ASP A 59 -31.00 24.33 -11.67
C ASP A 59 -31.39 24.91 -10.30
N ILE A 60 -32.48 25.68 -10.27
CA ILE A 60 -32.94 26.38 -9.06
C ILE A 60 -33.48 25.40 -8.02
N GLU A 61 -34.21 24.35 -8.45
CA GLU A 61 -34.74 23.32 -7.56
C GLU A 61 -33.61 22.53 -6.88
N GLY A 62 -32.58 22.14 -7.64
CA GLY A 62 -31.38 21.50 -7.11
C GLY A 62 -30.60 22.42 -6.17
N ALA A 63 -30.53 23.72 -6.48
CA ALA A 63 -29.89 24.70 -5.61
C ALA A 63 -30.61 24.84 -4.25
N LEU A 64 -31.94 24.97 -4.26
CA LEU A 64 -32.78 25.05 -3.06
C LEU A 64 -32.66 23.78 -2.22
N SER A 65 -32.69 22.61 -2.85
CA SER A 65 -32.47 21.32 -2.18
C SER A 65 -31.11 21.27 -1.46
N ALA A 66 -30.05 21.74 -2.13
CA ALA A 66 -28.72 21.80 -1.55
C ALA A 66 -28.64 22.75 -0.33
N TYR A 67 -29.22 23.95 -0.40
CA TYR A 67 -29.24 24.88 0.74
C TYR A 67 -30.05 24.35 1.92
N HIS A 68 -31.22 23.77 1.67
CA HIS A 68 -32.07 23.22 2.73
C HIS A 68 -31.44 22.00 3.42
N SER A 69 -30.52 21.30 2.75
CA SER A 69 -29.76 20.15 3.28
C SER A 69 -28.62 20.51 4.26
N VAL A 70 -28.32 21.80 4.45
CA VAL A 70 -27.36 22.30 5.45
C VAL A 70 -27.96 22.18 6.85
N GLY A 71 -27.47 21.25 7.66
CA GLY A 71 -27.95 20.97 9.02
C GLY A 71 -27.12 21.58 10.15
N SER A 72 -25.98 22.21 9.84
CA SER A 72 -25.09 22.89 10.79
C SER A 72 -25.68 24.24 11.19
N VAL A 73 -25.66 24.55 12.50
CA VAL A 73 -26.17 25.84 13.01
C VAL A 73 -25.30 27.01 12.52
N ALA A 74 -24.00 26.79 12.34
CA ALA A 74 -23.05 27.82 11.92
C ALA A 74 -23.27 28.27 10.47
N ASP A 75 -23.64 27.34 9.58
CA ASP A 75 -23.76 27.62 8.14
C ASP A 75 -25.23 27.84 7.70
N ARG A 76 -26.21 27.53 8.57
CA ARG A 76 -27.65 27.63 8.27
C ARG A 76 -28.08 29.03 7.85
N ALA A 77 -27.58 30.06 8.52
CA ALA A 77 -27.94 31.45 8.21
C ALA A 77 -27.50 31.85 6.79
N ALA A 78 -26.28 31.47 6.39
CA ALA A 78 -25.76 31.70 5.05
C ALA A 78 -26.54 30.89 4.00
N ALA A 79 -26.85 29.62 4.28
CA ALA A 79 -27.64 28.78 3.38
C ALA A 79 -29.05 29.33 3.15
N LEU A 80 -29.73 29.83 4.19
CA LEU A 80 -31.06 30.43 4.07
C LEU A 80 -31.03 31.77 3.32
N ALA A 81 -29.96 32.56 3.44
CA ALA A 81 -29.78 33.76 2.63
C ALA A 81 -29.64 33.43 1.14
N GLU A 82 -28.84 32.42 0.80
CA GLU A 82 -28.67 31.98 -0.60
C GLU A 82 -29.93 31.32 -1.17
N ALA A 83 -30.69 30.58 -0.35
CA ALA A 83 -32.01 30.05 -0.71
C ALA A 83 -33.01 31.18 -0.98
N ALA A 84 -33.00 32.25 -0.18
CA ALA A 84 -33.85 33.41 -0.42
C ALA A 84 -33.51 34.13 -1.73
N GLU A 85 -32.23 34.21 -2.11
CA GLU A 85 -31.84 34.74 -3.43
C GLU A 85 -32.22 33.81 -4.58
N ALA A 86 -32.13 32.48 -4.40
CA ALA A 86 -32.58 31.51 -5.39
C ALA A 86 -34.10 31.60 -5.65
N HIS A 87 -34.91 31.76 -4.60
CA HIS A 87 -36.36 31.95 -4.73
C HIS A 87 -36.75 33.26 -5.44
N LYS A 88 -35.94 34.32 -5.37
CA LYS A 88 -36.19 35.54 -6.15
C LYS A 88 -36.07 35.31 -7.65
N LEU A 89 -35.18 34.40 -8.07
CA LEU A 89 -34.99 34.03 -9.48
C LEU A 89 -36.15 33.18 -10.04
N GLU A 90 -36.90 32.51 -9.17
CA GLU A 90 -38.16 31.82 -9.49
C GLU A 90 -39.39 32.74 -9.48
N GLY A 91 -39.23 34.04 -9.19
CA GLY A 91 -40.33 35.02 -9.21
C GLY A 91 -41.13 35.13 -7.90
N PHE A 92 -40.66 34.55 -6.79
CA PHE A 92 -41.31 34.69 -5.48
C PHE A 92 -41.05 36.07 -4.85
N ARG A 93 -42.11 36.80 -4.47
CA ARG A 93 -42.03 38.06 -3.70
C ARG A 93 -41.91 37.77 -2.20
N ARG A 94 -41.06 38.55 -1.50
CA ARG A 94 -40.95 38.51 -0.03
C ARG A 94 -42.29 38.87 0.63
N HIS A 95 -42.77 38.00 1.53
CA HIS A 95 -43.64 38.43 2.63
C HIS A 95 -42.80 38.52 3.90
N ALA A 96 -42.78 39.70 4.53
CA ALA A 96 -42.16 39.89 5.83
C ALA A 96 -43.08 39.24 6.88
N PHE A 97 -42.58 38.22 7.57
CA PHE A 97 -43.24 37.71 8.77
C PHE A 97 -42.53 38.26 10.00
N HIS A 98 -43.29 38.97 10.84
CA HIS A 98 -42.92 39.22 12.22
C HIS A 98 -43.24 37.96 13.03
N VAL A 99 -42.26 37.44 13.75
CA VAL A 99 -42.48 36.38 14.75
C VAL A 99 -43.05 37.04 16.00
N THR A 100 -44.30 36.75 16.35
CA THR A 100 -44.88 37.06 17.67
C THR A 100 -44.89 35.80 18.53
N ALA A 101 -44.88 35.98 19.85
CA ALA A 101 -44.50 34.97 20.83
C ALA A 101 -45.62 34.05 21.33
N GLU A 102 -46.78 33.98 20.68
CA GLU A 102 -47.91 33.18 21.20
C GLU A 102 -48.50 32.21 20.16
N ALA A 103 -48.72 30.97 20.62
CA ALA A 103 -49.13 29.82 19.82
C ALA A 103 -50.67 29.72 19.74
N GLY A 104 -51.20 29.54 18.52
CA GLY A 104 -52.63 29.30 18.30
C GLY A 104 -52.94 28.64 16.96
N GLU A 105 -53.35 27.37 17.06
CA GLU A 105 -54.25 26.55 16.21
C GLU A 105 -54.01 26.36 14.69
N LEU A 106 -53.87 25.08 14.30
CA LEU A 106 -53.78 24.60 12.90
C LEU A 106 -55.17 24.19 12.35
N PRO A 107 -55.53 24.54 11.09
CA PRO A 107 -56.64 23.91 10.38
C PRO A 107 -56.22 22.78 9.40
N VAL A 108 -57.08 21.76 9.42
CA VAL A 108 -57.31 20.48 8.71
C VAL A 108 -56.90 20.37 7.20
N PRO A 109 -56.51 19.16 6.69
CA PRO A 109 -56.02 18.98 5.32
C PRO A 109 -57.13 18.84 4.26
N ILE A 110 -56.85 19.31 3.03
CA ILE A 110 -57.70 19.13 1.84
C ILE A 110 -57.11 18.03 0.94
N ASP A 111 -57.98 17.10 0.54
CA ASP A 111 -57.72 15.95 -0.33
C ASP A 111 -57.95 16.32 -1.82
N VAL A 112 -57.01 15.96 -2.72
CA VAL A 112 -57.19 16.10 -4.18
C VAL A 112 -56.50 14.96 -4.93
N GLN A 113 -57.26 14.25 -5.78
CA GLN A 113 -56.83 13.08 -6.55
C GLN A 113 -55.92 13.41 -7.76
N PRO A 114 -55.14 12.42 -8.29
CA PRO A 114 -54.14 12.65 -9.32
C PRO A 114 -54.73 12.74 -10.74
N LEU A 115 -54.16 13.65 -11.56
CA LEU A 115 -54.44 13.76 -12.99
C LEU A 115 -53.77 12.62 -13.78
N THR A 116 -54.52 12.02 -14.71
CA THR A 116 -54.02 11.00 -15.66
C THR A 116 -53.84 11.62 -17.04
N VAL A 117 -52.72 11.35 -17.72
CA VAL A 117 -52.48 11.81 -19.12
C VAL A 117 -52.21 10.60 -20.03
N GLN A 118 -52.92 10.54 -21.17
CA GLN A 118 -52.89 9.43 -22.12
C GLN A 118 -51.75 9.49 -23.15
N ALA A 119 -51.33 8.29 -23.59
CA ALA A 119 -50.12 7.97 -24.33
C ALA A 119 -50.02 8.50 -25.79
N SER A 120 -50.98 9.29 -26.28
CA SER A 120 -51.02 9.75 -27.68
C SER A 120 -50.26 11.06 -27.96
N ALA A 121 -49.71 11.72 -26.93
CA ALA A 121 -49.14 13.07 -27.03
C ALA A 121 -47.63 13.15 -27.36
N LEU A 122 -46.97 12.09 -27.87
CA LEU A 122 -45.54 12.13 -28.22
C LEU A 122 -45.29 11.95 -29.73
N PRO A 123 -44.67 12.94 -30.43
CA PRO A 123 -44.19 12.77 -31.79
C PRO A 123 -42.88 11.96 -31.84
N ARG A 124 -42.86 11.02 -32.79
CA ARG A 124 -41.82 10.01 -33.03
C ARG A 124 -40.50 10.62 -33.52
N ARG A 125 -39.43 10.41 -32.75
CA ARG A 125 -38.15 9.87 -33.25
C ARG A 125 -37.51 9.03 -32.15
N VAL A 126 -37.83 7.74 -32.20
CA VAL A 126 -37.12 6.69 -31.48
C VAL A 126 -36.08 6.10 -32.43
N LYS A 127 -34.79 6.22 -32.06
CA LYS A 127 -33.89 5.08 -32.16
C LYS A 127 -33.35 4.81 -30.76
N ARG A 128 -33.70 3.62 -30.27
CA ARG A 128 -33.27 3.00 -29.01
C ARG A 128 -31.76 2.71 -29.07
N TYR A 129 -31.02 3.16 -28.07
CA TYR A 129 -30.25 2.22 -27.26
C TYR A 129 -30.95 2.16 -25.90
N SER A 130 -31.46 0.97 -25.60
CA SER A 130 -32.17 0.63 -24.38
C SER A 130 -31.18 0.35 -23.26
N GLY A 131 -31.40 0.97 -22.09
CA GLY A 131 -30.71 0.61 -20.85
C GLY A 131 -30.36 1.83 -19.98
N ASP A 132 -31.39 2.50 -19.45
CA ASP A 132 -31.39 3.46 -18.35
C ASP A 132 -30.07 4.06 -17.82
N ALA A 133 -29.75 5.29 -18.26
CA ALA A 133 -28.88 6.20 -17.49
C ALA A 133 -29.58 6.71 -16.20
N ARG A 134 -30.90 6.53 -16.07
CA ARG A 134 -31.65 6.82 -14.84
C ARG A 134 -31.49 5.75 -13.76
N ALA A 135 -30.97 4.55 -14.07
CA ALA A 135 -30.70 3.52 -13.08
C ALA A 135 -29.44 3.82 -12.23
N MET A 136 -28.52 4.66 -12.72
CA MET A 136 -27.37 5.12 -11.90
C MET A 136 -27.74 6.20 -10.88
N LEU A 137 -28.94 6.78 -10.98
CA LEU A 137 -29.36 7.89 -10.13
C LEU A 137 -30.12 7.46 -8.87
N GLY A 138 -30.34 6.15 -8.65
CA GLY A 138 -30.88 5.57 -7.41
C GLY A 138 -32.03 6.36 -6.80
N THR A 139 -33.27 5.91 -7.01
CA THR A 139 -34.47 6.49 -6.39
C THR A 139 -34.24 6.82 -4.91
N LEU A 140 -34.41 8.10 -4.54
CA LEU A 140 -34.59 8.56 -3.16
C LEU A 140 -35.90 7.99 -2.62
N GLY A 141 -35.88 6.70 -2.31
CA GLY A 141 -37.01 5.96 -1.77
C GLY A 141 -36.95 5.96 -0.25
N ASN A 142 -37.68 6.91 0.35
CA ASN A 142 -38.35 6.80 1.64
C ASN A 142 -37.49 6.50 2.90
N THR A 143 -36.94 7.54 3.53
CA THR A 143 -36.51 7.49 4.94
C THR A 143 -37.61 8.04 5.85
N SER A 144 -38.78 7.40 5.88
CA SER A 144 -39.66 7.50 7.05
C SER A 144 -39.04 6.68 8.18
N GLY A 145 -38.06 7.25 8.85
CA GLY A 145 -37.28 6.59 9.89
C GLY A 145 -36.24 7.55 10.45
N VAL A 146 -36.72 8.54 11.21
CA VAL A 146 -35.91 9.52 11.94
C VAL A 146 -34.70 8.85 12.59
N PRO A 147 -33.45 9.19 12.22
CA PRO A 147 -32.31 8.87 13.07
C PRO A 147 -32.42 9.75 14.31
N ARG A 148 -32.69 9.14 15.47
CA ARG A 148 -32.61 9.81 16.76
C ARG A 148 -31.19 10.38 16.92
N ARG A 149 -31.02 11.69 16.78
CA ARG A 149 -29.88 12.41 17.36
C ARG A 149 -29.99 12.28 18.87
N LEU A 150 -29.19 11.40 19.47
CA LEU A 150 -28.89 11.49 20.90
C LEU A 150 -27.81 12.56 21.07
N ALA A 151 -28.14 13.59 21.85
CA ALA A 151 -27.24 14.66 22.23
C ALA A 151 -26.13 14.11 23.15
N GLY A 152 -24.86 14.35 22.78
CA GLY A 152 -23.69 14.24 23.67
C GLY A 152 -23.02 12.85 23.76
N GLY A 153 -21.72 12.78 23.45
CA GLY A 153 -20.85 11.65 23.79
C GLY A 153 -20.23 10.92 22.59
N ALA A 154 -18.97 10.49 22.73
CA ALA A 154 -18.19 9.78 21.70
C ALA A 154 -18.97 8.64 21.02
N ILE A 155 -19.21 8.76 19.72
CA ILE A 155 -20.02 7.79 18.96
C ILE A 155 -19.30 6.43 18.96
N ALA A 156 -19.99 5.41 19.48
CA ALA A 156 -19.56 4.03 19.35
C ALA A 156 -19.62 3.65 17.86
N ALA A 157 -18.48 3.30 17.29
CA ALA A 157 -18.35 3.09 15.85
C ALA A 157 -17.34 2.00 15.52
N VAL A 158 -17.62 1.30 14.42
CA VAL A 158 -16.65 0.45 13.74
C VAL A 158 -15.72 1.31 12.89
N LYS A 159 -14.42 1.03 12.93
CA LYS A 159 -13.39 1.68 12.08
C LYS A 159 -12.58 0.62 11.38
N LEU A 160 -12.58 0.64 10.05
CA LEU A 160 -11.74 -0.21 9.23
C LEU A 160 -10.34 0.41 9.10
N ASP A 161 -9.32 -0.41 9.36
CA ASP A 161 -7.91 -0.07 9.21
C ASP A 161 -7.30 -0.68 7.95
N GLN A 162 -7.88 -1.78 7.45
CA GLN A 162 -7.47 -2.46 6.22
C GLN A 162 -8.66 -3.18 5.57
N VAL A 163 -8.75 -3.12 4.25
CA VAL A 163 -9.73 -3.87 3.44
C VAL A 163 -9.00 -4.45 2.24
N GLY A 164 -8.61 -5.72 2.35
CA GLY A 164 -7.73 -6.36 1.37
C GLY A 164 -6.32 -5.74 1.34
N ALA A 165 -5.51 -6.21 0.40
CA ALA A 165 -4.17 -5.68 0.15
C ALA A 165 -3.99 -5.17 -1.29
N MET A 166 -4.98 -5.39 -2.15
CA MET A 166 -4.94 -5.04 -3.56
C MET A 166 -5.93 -3.91 -3.85
N THR A 167 -5.58 -3.10 -4.84
CA THR A 167 -6.42 -2.02 -5.34
C THR A 167 -6.51 -2.09 -6.85
N MET A 168 -7.61 -1.63 -7.40
CA MET A 168 -7.77 -1.39 -8.83
C MET A 168 -8.18 0.06 -9.07
N GLU A 169 -7.83 0.61 -10.23
CA GLU A 169 -8.36 1.92 -10.62
C GLU A 169 -9.70 1.77 -11.33
N ARG A 170 -10.69 2.54 -10.88
CA ARG A 170 -11.92 2.78 -11.63
C ARG A 170 -12.19 4.28 -11.64
N ASP A 171 -12.39 4.85 -12.83
CA ASP A 171 -12.66 6.28 -13.02
C ASP A 171 -11.58 7.19 -12.40
N GLY A 172 -10.32 6.77 -12.45
CA GLY A 172 -9.18 7.48 -11.86
C GLY A 172 -9.11 7.42 -10.33
N VAL A 173 -9.79 6.46 -9.71
CA VAL A 173 -9.87 6.28 -8.25
C VAL A 173 -9.45 4.87 -7.87
N PRO A 174 -8.53 4.69 -6.91
CA PRO A 174 -8.23 3.38 -6.38
C PRO A 174 -9.40 2.89 -5.51
N GLU A 175 -9.98 1.76 -5.90
CA GLU A 175 -10.93 0.99 -5.10
C GLU A 175 -10.31 -0.33 -4.63
N PRO A 176 -10.73 -0.89 -3.48
CA PRO A 176 -10.25 -2.19 -3.03
C PRO A 176 -10.61 -3.30 -4.02
N LEU A 177 -9.63 -4.16 -4.31
CA LEU A 177 -9.79 -5.38 -5.06
C LEU A 177 -9.58 -6.56 -4.11
N LEU A 178 -10.57 -7.44 -4.01
CA LEU A 178 -10.55 -8.66 -3.23
C LEU A 178 -10.33 -9.83 -4.17
N CYS A 179 -9.26 -10.58 -3.91
CA CYS A 179 -8.92 -11.79 -4.65
C CYS A 179 -8.22 -12.75 -3.70
N GLY A 180 -8.68 -14.01 -3.67
CA GLY A 180 -8.20 -15.01 -2.73
C GLY A 180 -8.73 -14.79 -1.30
N VAL A 181 -7.96 -15.25 -0.31
CA VAL A 181 -8.22 -14.94 1.10
C VAL A 181 -7.78 -13.51 1.37
N VAL A 182 -8.68 -12.69 1.93
CA VAL A 182 -8.47 -11.26 2.19
C VAL A 182 -8.70 -10.91 3.66
N ALA A 183 -8.04 -9.85 4.13
CA ALA A 183 -8.20 -9.36 5.49
C ALA A 183 -9.08 -8.11 5.55
N LEU A 184 -10.08 -8.13 6.43
CA LEU A 184 -10.78 -6.94 6.90
C LEU A 184 -10.38 -6.71 8.35
N ARG A 185 -9.51 -5.73 8.58
CA ARG A 185 -9.02 -5.38 9.92
C ARG A 185 -9.69 -4.11 10.38
N GLY A 186 -10.05 -4.06 11.65
CA GLY A 186 -10.60 -2.85 12.23
C GLY A 186 -10.67 -2.86 13.74
N ARG A 187 -11.31 -1.80 14.23
CA ARG A 187 -11.47 -1.48 15.64
C ARG A 187 -12.91 -1.13 15.91
N VAL A 188 -13.41 -1.58 17.05
CA VAL A 188 -14.70 -1.19 17.59
C VAL A 188 -14.45 -0.34 18.83
N LEU A 189 -14.90 0.90 18.77
CA LEU A 189 -14.91 1.80 19.92
C LEU A 189 -16.32 1.76 20.51
N SER A 190 -16.43 1.41 21.79
CA SER A 190 -17.73 1.30 22.47
C SER A 190 -17.59 1.59 23.96
N VAL A 191 -18.69 1.98 24.61
CA VAL A 191 -18.76 2.09 26.07
C VAL A 191 -18.86 0.71 26.76
N MET A 192 -19.33 -0.30 26.02
CA MET A 192 -19.42 -1.68 26.48
C MET A 192 -18.47 -2.58 25.67
N PRO A 193 -17.94 -3.67 26.25
CA PRO A 193 -17.27 -4.70 25.47
C PRO A 193 -18.17 -5.21 24.36
N VAL A 194 -17.55 -5.48 23.22
CA VAL A 194 -18.15 -6.15 22.09
C VAL A 194 -17.36 -7.44 21.94
N ASP A 195 -18.05 -8.56 21.86
CA ASP A 195 -17.43 -9.89 21.82
C ASP A 195 -17.23 -10.39 20.40
N HIS A 196 -17.97 -9.84 19.43
CA HIS A 196 -17.83 -10.18 18.02
C HIS A 196 -18.24 -9.04 17.08
N VAL A 197 -17.77 -9.13 15.84
CA VAL A 197 -18.27 -8.37 14.70
C VAL A 197 -18.84 -9.31 13.64
N GLU A 198 -19.69 -8.77 12.78
CA GLU A 198 -20.34 -9.48 11.69
C GLU A 198 -20.01 -8.82 10.36
N LEU A 199 -19.61 -9.61 9.38
CA LEU A 199 -19.41 -9.17 8.00
C LEU A 199 -20.67 -9.47 7.18
N TRP A 200 -21.21 -8.45 6.53
CA TRP A 200 -22.42 -8.50 5.72
C TRP A 200 -22.12 -8.07 4.28
N SER A 201 -22.84 -8.66 3.33
CA SER A 201 -22.89 -8.23 1.93
C SER A 201 -24.25 -7.64 1.58
N GLY A 202 -24.29 -6.60 0.74
CA GLY A 202 -25.51 -5.91 0.32
C GLY A 202 -25.95 -4.80 1.29
N SER A 203 -27.05 -4.12 0.97
CA SER A 203 -27.64 -3.06 1.80
C SER A 203 -29.15 -3.18 1.90
N GLY A 204 -29.72 -2.96 3.08
CA GLY A 204 -31.18 -2.98 3.30
C GLY A 204 -31.78 -4.38 3.27
N VAL A 205 -32.88 -4.56 2.53
CA VAL A 205 -33.72 -5.79 2.54
C VAL A 205 -33.00 -7.02 1.94
N GLY A 206 -31.90 -6.82 1.21
CA GLY A 206 -31.09 -7.88 0.59
C GLY A 206 -29.76 -8.18 1.29
N GLU A 207 -29.59 -7.76 2.55
CA GLU A 207 -28.37 -8.00 3.30
C GLU A 207 -28.18 -9.47 3.67
N GLN A 208 -27.00 -10.02 3.38
CA GLN A 208 -26.61 -11.38 3.71
C GLN A 208 -25.45 -11.37 4.70
N LEU A 209 -25.60 -12.09 5.82
CA LEU A 209 -24.50 -12.35 6.76
C LEU A 209 -23.53 -13.33 6.11
N LEU A 210 -22.27 -12.92 5.97
CA LEU A 210 -21.21 -13.75 5.42
C LEU A 210 -20.46 -14.53 6.51
N MET A 211 -20.12 -13.85 7.62
CA MET A 211 -19.44 -14.49 8.74
C MET A 211 -19.46 -13.63 10.02
N ARG A 212 -19.19 -14.27 11.15
CA ARG A 212 -19.03 -13.64 12.47
C ARG A 212 -17.64 -13.96 13.03
N VAL A 213 -16.95 -12.97 13.58
CA VAL A 213 -15.59 -13.11 14.14
C VAL A 213 -15.51 -12.48 15.51
N ALA A 214 -14.88 -13.18 16.45
CA ALA A 214 -14.64 -12.66 17.79
C ALA A 214 -13.72 -11.43 17.77
N THR A 215 -14.04 -10.45 18.61
CA THR A 215 -13.17 -9.30 18.87
C THR A 215 -12.26 -9.55 20.05
N ARG A 216 -11.13 -8.86 20.09
CA ARG A 216 -10.14 -8.95 21.18
C ARG A 216 -9.95 -7.60 21.87
N PRO A 217 -9.92 -7.57 23.20
CA PRO A 217 -9.73 -6.32 23.93
C PRO A 217 -8.31 -5.79 23.74
N ALA A 218 -8.19 -4.49 23.49
CA ALA A 218 -6.91 -3.80 23.31
C ALA A 218 -6.73 -2.60 24.25
N GLN A 219 -7.30 -2.68 25.47
CA GLN A 219 -7.55 -1.57 26.41
C GLN A 219 -6.54 -0.41 26.36
N LEU A 220 -7.05 0.81 26.14
CA LEU A 220 -6.31 2.07 26.24
C LEU A 220 -6.93 3.06 27.26
N ASN A 221 -8.15 2.82 27.78
CA ASN A 221 -8.84 3.72 28.72
C ASN A 221 -9.92 2.96 29.54
N ARG A 222 -10.22 3.40 30.77
CA ARG A 222 -11.29 2.83 31.61
C ARG A 222 -12.69 3.11 31.06
N ALA A 223 -12.92 4.28 30.44
CA ALA A 223 -14.24 4.76 30.03
C ALA A 223 -14.71 4.26 28.63
N LEU A 224 -13.78 4.02 27.69
CA LEU A 224 -14.08 3.48 26.37
C LEU A 224 -13.35 2.15 26.17
N LYS A 225 -14.09 1.13 25.79
CA LYS A 225 -13.57 -0.18 25.43
C LYS A 225 -13.14 -0.14 23.97
N LEU A 226 -11.85 -0.38 23.74
CA LEU A 226 -11.31 -0.66 22.42
C LEU A 226 -11.25 -2.16 22.22
N GLN A 227 -11.95 -2.62 21.19
CA GLN A 227 -11.94 -3.99 20.72
C GLN A 227 -11.35 -3.99 19.32
N VAL A 228 -10.48 -4.94 19.00
CA VAL A 228 -9.92 -5.12 17.66
C VAL A 228 -10.43 -6.39 17.02
N PHE A 229 -10.55 -6.39 15.70
CA PHE A 229 -10.80 -7.60 14.92
C PHE A 229 -9.89 -7.62 13.71
N ASN A 230 -9.57 -8.83 13.28
CA ASN A 230 -8.87 -9.11 12.03
C ASN A 230 -9.54 -10.35 11.44
N LEU A 231 -10.44 -10.10 10.51
CA LEU A 231 -11.29 -11.11 9.89
C LEU A 231 -10.66 -11.51 8.56
N TRP A 232 -10.49 -12.81 8.35
CA TRP A 232 -10.01 -13.36 7.08
C TRP A 232 -11.19 -14.03 6.37
N PHE A 233 -11.37 -13.67 5.11
CA PHE A 233 -12.52 -14.04 4.30
C PHE A 233 -12.04 -14.46 2.92
N ASP A 234 -12.50 -15.59 2.41
CA ASP A 234 -12.24 -15.98 1.03
C ASP A 234 -13.20 -15.26 0.09
N SER A 235 -12.66 -14.39 -0.78
CA SER A 235 -13.46 -13.60 -1.72
C SER A 235 -14.21 -14.45 -2.74
N ALA A 236 -13.79 -15.70 -2.98
CA ALA A 236 -14.47 -16.63 -3.87
C ALA A 236 -15.90 -16.98 -3.42
N ARG A 237 -16.26 -16.67 -2.17
CA ARG A 237 -17.64 -16.80 -1.65
C ARG A 237 -18.61 -15.76 -2.21
N LEU A 238 -18.11 -14.75 -2.91
CA LEU A 238 -18.91 -13.75 -3.62
C LEU A 238 -18.68 -13.89 -5.13
N PRO A 239 -19.71 -13.68 -5.97
CA PRO A 239 -19.53 -13.68 -7.40
C PRO A 239 -18.60 -12.52 -7.82
N PRO A 240 -17.83 -12.65 -8.92
CA PRO A 240 -17.02 -11.55 -9.43
C PRO A 240 -17.86 -10.30 -9.70
N GLY A 241 -17.32 -9.13 -9.39
CA GLY A 241 -18.00 -7.85 -9.57
C GLY A 241 -17.93 -6.93 -8.36
N ARG A 242 -18.73 -5.86 -8.38
CA ARG A 242 -18.73 -4.85 -7.31
C ARG A 242 -19.75 -5.19 -6.24
N HIS A 243 -19.33 -5.17 -4.98
CA HIS A 243 -20.15 -5.50 -3.81
C HIS A 243 -20.10 -4.39 -2.76
N TRP A 244 -21.19 -4.20 -2.04
CA TRP A 244 -21.18 -3.42 -0.80
C TRP A 244 -20.94 -4.38 0.37
N LEU A 245 -19.86 -4.15 1.12
CA LEU A 245 -19.59 -4.88 2.36
C LEU A 245 -19.78 -3.97 3.55
N SER A 246 -20.31 -4.50 4.65
CA SER A 246 -20.40 -3.79 5.93
C SER A 246 -20.00 -4.65 7.12
N ILE A 247 -19.34 -4.03 8.09
CA ILE A 247 -19.03 -4.61 9.39
C ILE A 247 -19.98 -4.02 10.43
N LYS A 248 -20.69 -4.91 11.14
CA LYS A 248 -21.61 -4.56 12.23
C LYS A 248 -21.08 -5.09 13.57
N ALA A 249 -21.42 -4.38 14.64
CA ALA A 249 -20.98 -4.69 16.00
C ALA A 249 -22.15 -4.52 16.98
N GLY A 250 -23.16 -5.38 16.84
CA GLY A 250 -24.45 -5.22 17.52
C GLY A 250 -25.29 -4.08 16.95
N THR A 251 -26.41 -3.78 17.61
CA THR A 251 -27.45 -2.88 17.07
C THR A 251 -27.28 -1.40 17.44
N ARG A 252 -26.41 -1.10 18.41
CA ARG A 252 -26.21 0.26 18.96
C ARG A 252 -24.88 0.90 18.55
N ILE A 253 -24.12 0.24 17.68
CA ILE A 253 -22.83 0.71 17.19
C ILE A 253 -22.96 1.00 15.70
N GLU A 254 -22.50 2.17 15.28
CA GLU A 254 -22.53 2.57 13.88
C GLU A 254 -21.67 1.60 13.04
N PRO A 255 -22.23 0.95 12.02
CA PRO A 255 -21.49 0.02 11.17
C PRO A 255 -20.53 0.77 10.25
N ALA A 256 -19.52 0.07 9.75
CA ALA A 256 -18.62 0.59 8.72
C ALA A 256 -18.83 -0.20 7.43
N GLY A 257 -19.12 0.48 6.32
CA GLY A 257 -19.26 -0.17 5.02
C GLY A 257 -18.56 0.58 3.90
N LEU A 258 -18.24 -0.16 2.84
CA LEU A 258 -17.66 0.38 1.62
C LEU A 258 -17.95 -0.52 0.42
N TYR A 259 -17.81 0.04 -0.77
CA TYR A 259 -17.75 -0.73 -2.00
C TYR A 259 -16.39 -1.40 -2.17
N VAL A 260 -16.41 -2.66 -2.58
CA VAL A 260 -15.23 -3.46 -2.95
C VAL A 260 -15.48 -4.11 -4.30
N ASN A 261 -14.39 -4.48 -4.98
CA ASN A 261 -14.46 -5.25 -6.22
C ASN A 261 -13.93 -6.65 -5.94
N VAL A 262 -14.64 -7.68 -6.38
CA VAL A 262 -14.22 -9.08 -6.30
C VAL A 262 -13.75 -9.50 -7.69
N GLY A 263 -12.48 -9.89 -7.79
CA GLY A 263 -11.85 -10.30 -9.04
C GLY A 263 -11.45 -11.77 -9.04
N VAL A 264 -11.13 -12.28 -10.23
CA VAL A 264 -10.48 -13.58 -10.42
C VAL A 264 -9.12 -13.31 -11.04
N PHE A 265 -8.04 -13.58 -10.30
CA PHE A 265 -6.70 -13.56 -10.88
C PHE A 265 -6.46 -14.87 -11.64
N LYS A 266 -6.04 -14.77 -12.91
CA LYS A 266 -5.75 -15.92 -13.76
C LYS A 266 -4.28 -16.34 -13.76
N ASP A 267 -3.42 -15.51 -13.19
CA ASP A 267 -1.96 -15.63 -13.26
C ASP A 267 -1.39 -15.53 -11.83
N ASP A 268 -1.55 -16.62 -11.08
CA ASP A 268 -1.08 -16.70 -9.69
C ASP A 268 0.45 -16.65 -9.58
N GLU A 269 1.17 -16.97 -10.65
CA GLU A 269 2.64 -16.94 -10.68
C GLU A 269 3.18 -15.54 -10.41
N LYS A 270 2.57 -14.49 -10.98
CA LYS A 270 2.97 -13.09 -10.73
C LYS A 270 2.80 -12.65 -9.28
N LEU A 271 1.85 -13.25 -8.56
CA LEU A 271 1.59 -12.95 -7.15
C LEU A 271 2.24 -13.97 -6.20
N ALA A 272 2.92 -14.99 -6.73
CA ALA A 272 3.53 -16.06 -5.94
C ALA A 272 4.61 -15.55 -4.97
N GLN A 273 5.22 -14.40 -5.24
CA GLN A 273 6.23 -13.82 -4.35
C GLN A 273 5.64 -12.87 -3.29
N SER A 274 4.35 -12.54 -3.36
CA SER A 274 3.70 -11.65 -2.40
C SER A 274 3.38 -12.35 -1.08
N ASN A 275 3.76 -11.71 0.04
CA ASN A 275 3.33 -12.15 1.37
C ASN A 275 1.87 -11.81 1.67
N ALA A 276 1.26 -10.90 0.89
CA ALA A 276 -0.10 -10.43 1.11
C ALA A 276 -1.15 -11.17 0.25
N TYR A 277 -0.73 -11.86 -0.82
CA TYR A 277 -1.62 -12.66 -1.64
C TYR A 277 -1.70 -14.10 -1.14
N VAL A 278 -2.89 -14.47 -0.67
CA VAL A 278 -3.20 -15.85 -0.30
C VAL A 278 -4.24 -16.37 -1.29
N PRO A 279 -3.92 -17.40 -2.10
CA PRO A 279 -4.89 -17.97 -3.02
C PRO A 279 -6.04 -18.63 -2.26
N SER A 280 -7.24 -18.66 -2.85
CA SER A 280 -8.39 -19.36 -2.27
C SER A 280 -8.07 -20.84 -2.03
N SER A 281 -8.67 -21.43 -0.99
CA SER A 281 -8.49 -22.87 -0.75
C SER A 281 -9.17 -23.68 -1.85
N THR A 282 -8.59 -24.82 -2.20
CA THR A 282 -9.22 -25.83 -3.06
C THR A 282 -10.38 -26.55 -2.35
N ARG A 283 -10.51 -26.37 -1.03
CA ARG A 283 -11.58 -26.92 -0.19
C ARG A 283 -12.57 -25.79 0.18
N PRO A 284 -13.79 -25.75 -0.41
CA PRO A 284 -14.71 -24.61 -0.31
C PRO A 284 -15.10 -24.20 1.12
N ASP A 285 -15.17 -25.17 2.03
CA ASP A 285 -15.62 -24.98 3.42
C ASP A 285 -14.44 -24.87 4.41
N GLU A 286 -13.20 -24.86 3.93
CA GLU A 286 -12.04 -24.73 4.80
C GLU A 286 -12.03 -23.36 5.48
N ASP A 287 -11.86 -23.37 6.81
CA ASP A 287 -11.70 -22.16 7.60
C ASP A 287 -10.42 -21.41 7.20
N CYS A 288 -10.54 -20.12 6.91
CA CYS A 288 -9.44 -19.30 6.40
C CYS A 288 -8.27 -19.22 7.40
N ASP A 289 -8.54 -19.19 8.71
CA ASP A 289 -7.50 -19.16 9.74
C ASP A 289 -6.69 -20.45 9.74
N THR A 290 -7.37 -21.59 9.66
CA THR A 290 -6.75 -22.92 9.60
C THR A 290 -5.94 -23.09 8.31
N TYR A 291 -6.54 -22.74 7.17
CA TYR A 291 -5.89 -22.81 5.86
C TYR A 291 -4.61 -21.96 5.83
N VAL A 292 -4.69 -20.67 6.17
CA VAL A 292 -3.54 -19.75 6.17
C VAL A 292 -2.44 -20.23 7.13
N ARG A 293 -2.81 -20.76 8.30
CA ARG A 293 -1.84 -21.31 9.27
C ARG A 293 -1.10 -22.54 8.71
N GLY A 294 -1.80 -23.38 7.95
CA GLY A 294 -1.25 -24.58 7.33
C GLY A 294 -0.38 -24.32 6.10
N LEU A 295 -0.39 -23.09 5.55
CA LEU A 295 0.47 -22.74 4.43
C LEU A 295 1.95 -22.82 4.84
N PRO A 296 2.83 -23.36 3.97
CA PRO A 296 4.25 -23.42 4.24
C PRO A 296 4.85 -22.02 4.34
N ALA A 297 5.90 -21.89 5.15
CA ALA A 297 6.72 -20.70 5.18
C ALA A 297 7.43 -20.52 3.82
N LEU A 298 7.52 -19.27 3.40
CA LEU A 298 8.33 -18.86 2.27
C LEU A 298 9.75 -18.62 2.77
N ILE A 299 10.69 -19.38 2.23
CA ILE A 299 12.12 -19.22 2.43
C ILE A 299 12.64 -18.47 1.20
N ARG A 300 13.30 -17.34 1.42
CA ARG A 300 13.83 -16.49 0.35
C ARG A 300 15.31 -16.22 0.55
N PRO A 301 16.12 -16.15 -0.50
CA PRO A 301 17.49 -15.72 -0.37
C PRO A 301 17.54 -14.29 0.19
N ALA A 302 18.47 -14.06 1.12
CA ALA A 302 18.82 -12.71 1.56
C ALA A 302 19.48 -11.89 0.44
N ARG A 303 20.08 -12.59 -0.53
CA ARG A 303 20.62 -12.00 -1.75
C ARG A 303 19.49 -11.59 -2.70
N ARG A 304 19.42 -10.30 -3.04
CA ARG A 304 18.32 -9.69 -3.79
C ARG A 304 18.88 -8.68 -4.77
N SER A 305 18.34 -8.66 -5.98
CA SER A 305 18.72 -7.71 -7.04
C SER A 305 17.45 -7.14 -7.68
N LEU A 306 17.55 -5.93 -8.23
CA LEU A 306 16.52 -5.35 -9.09
C LEU A 306 16.20 -6.25 -10.30
N PHE A 307 17.18 -7.03 -10.77
CA PHE A 307 17.03 -7.89 -11.94
C PHE A 307 16.94 -9.36 -11.54
N SER A 308 15.92 -10.06 -12.06
CA SER A 308 15.70 -11.50 -11.86
C SER A 308 16.64 -12.38 -12.69
N ARG A 309 17.17 -11.83 -13.78
CA ARG A 309 18.05 -12.48 -14.76
C ARG A 309 19.10 -11.49 -15.26
N PRO A 310 20.21 -11.96 -15.85
CA PRO A 310 21.18 -11.07 -16.49
C PRO A 310 20.52 -10.18 -17.55
N VAL A 311 20.80 -8.88 -17.52
CA VAL A 311 20.32 -7.90 -18.49
C VAL A 311 21.11 -8.06 -19.79
N GLN A 312 20.42 -8.34 -20.91
CA GLN A 312 21.02 -8.54 -22.23
C GLN A 312 20.66 -7.45 -23.23
N SER A 313 19.56 -6.72 -23.02
CA SER A 313 19.09 -5.68 -23.95
C SER A 313 18.58 -4.46 -23.20
N ILE A 314 19.12 -3.28 -23.54
CA ILE A 314 18.85 -2.01 -22.86
C ILE A 314 18.38 -0.95 -23.85
N LEU A 315 17.25 -0.31 -23.56
CA LEU A 315 16.83 0.94 -24.19
C LEU A 315 17.22 2.11 -23.28
N ALA A 316 18.11 2.98 -23.75
CA ALA A 316 18.52 4.18 -23.03
C ALA A 316 17.99 5.43 -23.72
N VAL A 317 17.01 6.09 -23.10
CA VAL A 317 16.33 7.27 -23.63
C VAL A 317 17.05 8.55 -23.18
N ARG A 318 17.40 9.39 -24.16
CA ARG A 318 17.83 10.76 -23.95
C ARG A 318 17.43 11.62 -25.16
N ALA A 319 16.13 11.78 -25.39
CA ALA A 319 15.55 12.46 -26.54
C ALA A 319 15.49 14.00 -26.40
N ASP A 320 16.53 14.57 -25.80
CA ASP A 320 16.59 15.98 -25.40
C ASP A 320 17.48 16.79 -26.37
N GLN A 321 18.03 17.91 -25.91
CA GLN A 321 18.90 18.78 -26.71
C GLN A 321 20.36 18.33 -26.69
N LEU A 322 21.19 18.93 -27.54
CA LEU A 322 22.63 18.67 -27.63
C LEU A 322 23.33 18.73 -26.27
N GLY A 323 23.07 19.78 -25.48
CA GLY A 323 23.69 19.96 -24.17
C GLY A 323 23.32 18.84 -23.19
N ASP A 324 22.06 18.39 -23.23
CA ASP A 324 21.55 17.32 -22.37
C ASP A 324 22.14 15.96 -22.73
N VAL A 325 22.21 15.62 -24.02
CA VAL A 325 22.85 14.39 -24.49
C VAL A 325 24.34 14.40 -24.16
N SER A 326 25.04 15.50 -24.43
CA SER A 326 26.47 15.63 -24.15
C SER A 326 26.77 15.48 -22.66
N ALA A 327 25.97 16.11 -21.79
CA ALA A 327 26.09 15.98 -20.34
C ALA A 327 25.78 14.56 -19.83
N SER A 328 25.11 13.73 -20.64
CA SER A 328 24.73 12.36 -20.28
C SER A 328 25.67 11.29 -20.83
N LEU A 329 26.61 11.62 -21.73
CA LEU A 329 27.59 10.66 -22.25
C LEU A 329 28.37 9.92 -21.14
N PRO A 330 28.80 10.57 -20.03
CA PRO A 330 29.42 9.84 -18.91
C PRO A 330 28.48 8.80 -18.27
N ALA A 331 27.18 9.09 -18.19
CA ALA A 331 26.19 8.16 -17.66
C ALA A 331 25.96 6.98 -18.62
N PHE A 332 25.94 7.22 -19.94
CA PHE A 332 25.93 6.15 -20.94
C PHE A 332 27.19 5.28 -20.86
N ALA A 333 28.37 5.89 -20.75
CA ALA A 333 29.63 5.14 -20.59
C ALA A 333 29.62 4.30 -19.32
N ARG A 334 29.09 4.84 -18.20
CA ARG A 334 28.92 4.07 -16.96
C ARG A 334 27.91 2.94 -17.11
N LEU A 335 26.81 3.15 -17.82
CA LEU A 335 25.81 2.12 -18.13
C LEU A 335 26.43 0.97 -18.93
N ARG A 336 27.22 1.27 -19.97
CA ARG A 336 28.02 0.29 -20.71
C ARG A 336 28.98 -0.48 -19.81
N ALA A 337 29.67 0.20 -18.89
CA ALA A 337 30.59 -0.45 -17.95
C ALA A 337 29.86 -1.37 -16.94
N LEU A 338 28.62 -1.07 -16.58
CA LEU A 338 27.80 -1.91 -15.71
C LEU A 338 27.26 -3.16 -16.43
N PHE A 339 26.98 -3.04 -17.72
CA PHE A 339 26.43 -4.11 -18.55
C PHE A 339 27.27 -4.31 -19.83
N PRO A 340 28.51 -4.84 -19.70
CA PRO A 340 29.43 -4.97 -20.83
C PRO A 340 28.87 -5.86 -21.95
N GLU A 341 28.15 -6.93 -21.58
CA GLU A 341 27.59 -7.91 -22.52
C GLU A 341 26.20 -7.53 -23.06
N ALA A 342 25.56 -6.49 -22.52
CA ALA A 342 24.21 -6.13 -22.95
C ALA A 342 24.25 -5.30 -24.24
N SER A 343 23.32 -5.51 -25.17
CA SER A 343 23.15 -4.58 -26.29
C SER A 343 22.46 -3.30 -25.81
N ILE A 344 23.09 -2.14 -26.06
CA ILE A 344 22.56 -0.83 -25.69
C ILE A 344 22.04 -0.12 -26.94
N THR A 345 20.74 0.13 -26.95
CA THR A 345 20.06 0.98 -27.94
C THR A 345 19.80 2.35 -27.33
N ALA A 346 20.39 3.41 -27.89
CA ALA A 346 20.08 4.78 -27.50
C ALA A 346 18.88 5.31 -28.30
N LEU A 347 17.96 6.01 -27.64
CA LEU A 347 16.86 6.76 -28.28
C LEU A 347 17.09 8.26 -28.08
N VAL A 348 17.40 8.97 -29.16
CA VAL A 348 17.74 10.40 -29.15
C VAL A 348 16.97 11.19 -30.22
N GLN A 349 17.11 12.52 -30.26
CA GLN A 349 16.56 13.30 -31.39
C GLN A 349 17.36 13.05 -32.68
N PRO A 350 16.74 13.15 -33.87
CA PRO A 350 17.38 12.87 -35.15
C PRO A 350 18.74 13.57 -35.35
N GLY A 351 18.82 14.86 -34.99
CA GLY A 351 20.04 15.65 -35.15
C GLY A 351 21.19 15.30 -34.19
N LEU A 352 20.98 14.40 -33.23
CA LEU A 352 21.99 14.01 -32.23
C LEU A 352 22.51 12.58 -32.44
N ARG A 353 22.03 11.90 -33.49
CA ARG A 353 22.40 10.51 -33.82
C ARG A 353 23.90 10.32 -33.94
N ASP A 354 24.53 11.11 -34.81
CA ASP A 354 25.95 11.00 -35.15
C ASP A 354 26.85 11.21 -33.94
N ILE A 355 26.43 12.05 -32.97
CA ILE A 355 27.19 12.31 -31.75
C ILE A 355 27.21 11.08 -30.85
N VAL A 356 26.07 10.41 -30.70
CA VAL A 356 25.98 9.19 -29.90
C VAL A 356 26.72 8.05 -30.59
N GLU A 357 26.58 7.90 -31.90
CA GLU A 357 27.31 6.89 -32.70
C GLU A 357 28.84 7.11 -32.58
N ALA A 358 29.31 8.35 -32.75
CA ALA A 358 30.73 8.69 -32.63
C ALA A 358 31.31 8.48 -31.22
N SER A 359 30.47 8.54 -30.19
CA SER A 359 30.91 8.32 -28.81
C SER A 359 31.14 6.83 -28.46
N GLY A 360 30.57 5.90 -29.24
CA GLY A 360 30.69 4.46 -29.01
C GLY A 360 29.98 3.93 -27.76
N VAL A 361 29.13 4.75 -27.11
CA VAL A 361 28.46 4.36 -25.85
C VAL A 361 27.21 3.50 -26.04
N ALA A 362 26.73 3.36 -27.28
CA ALA A 362 25.57 2.54 -27.65
C ALA A 362 25.88 1.75 -28.93
N ASP A 363 25.34 0.53 -29.03
CA ASP A 363 25.52 -0.34 -30.21
C ASP A 363 24.57 0.05 -31.34
N ARG A 364 23.43 0.63 -30.98
CA ARG A 364 22.42 1.09 -31.94
C ARG A 364 21.87 2.43 -31.50
N VAL A 365 21.61 3.31 -32.47
CA VAL A 365 20.96 4.60 -32.23
C VAL A 365 19.67 4.68 -33.03
N LEU A 366 18.56 4.77 -32.29
CA LEU A 366 17.22 5.06 -32.78
C LEU A 366 16.91 6.54 -32.56
N THR A 367 15.99 7.06 -33.36
CA THR A 367 15.62 8.47 -33.31
C THR A 367 14.13 8.67 -33.08
N VAL A 368 13.78 9.70 -32.29
CA VAL A 368 12.40 10.17 -32.10
C VAL A 368 12.36 11.70 -32.25
N ALA A 369 11.42 12.19 -33.05
CA ALA A 369 11.21 13.62 -33.21
C ALA A 369 10.23 14.13 -32.13
N LEU A 370 10.74 14.97 -31.22
CA LEU A 370 9.91 15.67 -30.24
C LEU A 370 9.83 17.15 -30.62
N ASP A 371 8.64 17.59 -31.01
CA ASP A 371 8.42 18.97 -31.41
C ASP A 371 8.39 19.88 -30.19
N TYR A 372 9.03 21.04 -30.30
CA TYR A 372 8.90 22.07 -29.31
C TYR A 372 7.63 22.87 -29.57
N ASP A 373 6.75 22.94 -28.58
CA ASP A 373 5.58 23.81 -28.57
C ASP A 373 5.93 25.10 -27.81
N PRO A 374 6.11 26.24 -28.51
CA PRO A 374 6.44 27.51 -27.87
C PRO A 374 5.36 28.03 -26.93
N SER A 375 4.10 27.58 -27.09
CA SER A 375 2.99 28.04 -26.26
C SER A 375 2.98 27.40 -24.88
N THR A 376 3.46 26.16 -24.78
CA THR A 376 3.59 25.43 -23.52
C THR A 376 5.02 25.38 -23.01
N GLU A 377 5.98 25.86 -23.80
CA GLU A 377 7.42 25.75 -23.62
C GLU A 377 7.89 24.31 -23.38
N ARG A 378 7.17 23.34 -23.95
CA ARG A 378 7.39 21.90 -23.74
C ARG A 378 7.59 21.17 -25.04
N ARG A 379 8.22 20.00 -24.93
CA ARG A 379 8.30 19.08 -26.05
C ARG A 379 7.11 18.13 -26.07
N CYS A 380 6.53 17.93 -27.25
CA CYS A 380 5.41 17.02 -27.45
C CYS A 380 5.74 15.96 -28.52
N LEU A 381 5.16 14.78 -28.32
CA LEU A 381 5.21 13.68 -29.26
C LEU A 381 3.92 13.71 -30.10
N ARG A 382 4.04 13.84 -31.42
CA ARG A 382 2.87 13.75 -32.31
C ARG A 382 2.34 12.32 -32.34
N GLU A 383 1.03 12.15 -32.50
CA GLU A 383 0.39 10.82 -32.57
C GLU A 383 1.01 9.91 -33.64
N ALA A 384 1.31 10.46 -34.83
CA ALA A 384 1.95 9.70 -35.90
C ALA A 384 3.36 9.21 -35.52
N GLU A 385 4.12 10.05 -34.81
CA GLU A 385 5.46 9.70 -34.34
C GLU A 385 5.40 8.70 -33.18
N GLN A 386 4.39 8.82 -32.32
CA GLN A 386 4.11 7.83 -31.27
C GLN A 386 3.81 6.46 -31.88
N ALA A 387 2.97 6.39 -32.90
CA ALA A 387 2.66 5.13 -33.59
C ALA A 387 3.92 4.52 -34.24
N ARG A 388 4.72 5.34 -34.94
CA ARG A 388 5.99 4.92 -35.55
C ARG A 388 6.98 4.40 -34.50
N LEU A 389 7.10 5.10 -33.37
CA LEU A 389 8.00 4.71 -32.29
C LEU A 389 7.52 3.43 -31.61
N ALA A 390 6.21 3.30 -31.33
CA ALA A 390 5.64 2.08 -30.76
C ALA A 390 5.86 0.87 -31.67
N GLU A 391 5.64 1.00 -32.98
CA GLU A 391 5.93 -0.05 -33.95
C GLU A 391 7.43 -0.42 -33.94
N MET A 392 8.31 0.59 -34.00
CA MET A 392 9.76 0.41 -33.99
C MET A 392 10.27 -0.27 -32.71
N LEU A 393 9.70 0.07 -31.54
CA LEU A 393 10.08 -0.50 -30.25
C LEU A 393 9.41 -1.86 -30.00
N SER A 394 8.23 -2.12 -30.58
CA SER A 394 7.54 -3.42 -30.44
C SER A 394 8.32 -4.58 -31.07
N GLY A 395 9.15 -4.30 -32.09
CA GLY A 395 10.06 -5.27 -32.69
C GLY A 395 11.28 -5.61 -31.83
N GLY A 396 11.57 -4.81 -30.80
CA GLY A 396 12.70 -5.00 -29.88
C GLY A 396 12.24 -5.50 -28.51
N ARG A 397 12.80 -6.62 -28.05
CA ARG A 397 12.67 -7.01 -26.64
C ARG A 397 13.79 -6.36 -25.84
N PHE A 398 13.42 -5.51 -24.90
CA PHE A 398 14.33 -4.91 -23.94
C PHE A 398 14.13 -5.59 -22.59
N ASP A 399 15.21 -5.80 -21.84
CA ASP A 399 15.10 -6.26 -20.44
C ASP A 399 15.00 -5.03 -19.53
N LEU A 400 15.72 -3.96 -19.87
CA LEU A 400 15.77 -2.69 -19.16
C LEU A 400 15.46 -1.53 -20.12
N ALA A 401 14.55 -0.65 -19.72
CA ALA A 401 14.42 0.67 -20.35
C ALA A 401 14.65 1.77 -19.32
N ILE A 402 15.59 2.66 -19.62
CA ILE A 402 16.02 3.73 -18.72
C ILE A 402 15.92 5.08 -19.44
N ASP A 403 15.22 6.02 -18.83
CA ASP A 403 15.27 7.41 -19.27
C ASP A 403 16.21 8.21 -18.37
N LEU A 404 17.26 8.73 -19.00
CA LEU A 404 18.32 9.43 -18.32
C LEU A 404 17.92 10.86 -17.96
N SER A 405 16.84 11.40 -18.53
CA SER A 405 16.41 12.79 -18.29
C SER A 405 15.91 12.99 -16.86
N PRO A 406 16.45 13.96 -16.10
CA PRO A 406 15.82 14.42 -14.86
C PRO A 406 14.48 15.12 -15.09
N GLY A 407 14.23 15.56 -16.33
CA GLY A 407 12.95 16.10 -16.77
C GLY A 407 11.87 15.03 -16.90
N ASP A 408 10.65 15.48 -17.12
CA ASP A 408 9.46 14.61 -17.15
C ASP A 408 9.04 14.21 -18.57
N GLU A 409 9.44 14.98 -19.58
CA GLU A 409 8.83 14.97 -20.92
C GLU A 409 9.03 13.65 -21.66
N THR A 410 10.22 13.04 -21.52
CA THR A 410 10.60 11.81 -22.22
C THR A 410 10.22 10.56 -21.45
N ARG A 411 9.87 10.65 -20.16
CA ARG A 411 9.62 9.46 -19.33
C ARG A 411 8.49 8.57 -19.83
N PRO A 412 7.34 9.10 -20.32
CA PRO A 412 6.27 8.29 -20.86
C PRO A 412 6.67 7.46 -22.10
N LEU A 413 7.76 7.79 -22.78
CA LEU A 413 8.26 7.00 -23.91
C LEU A 413 8.66 5.58 -23.50
N LEU A 414 9.02 5.36 -22.22
CA LEU A 414 9.32 4.04 -21.69
C LEU A 414 8.13 3.07 -21.82
N LEU A 415 6.89 3.58 -21.77
CA LEU A 415 5.68 2.77 -21.88
C LEU A 415 5.40 2.25 -23.30
N LEU A 416 6.15 2.74 -24.30
CA LEU A 416 6.03 2.30 -25.70
C LEU A 416 6.88 1.06 -26.00
N CYS A 417 7.70 0.60 -25.06
CA CYS A 417 8.49 -0.62 -25.18
C CYS A 417 7.97 -1.72 -24.23
N THR A 418 8.40 -2.96 -24.47
CA THR A 418 8.01 -4.11 -23.65
C THR A 418 9.09 -4.47 -22.62
N ALA A 419 9.79 -3.48 -22.06
CA ALA A 419 10.84 -3.73 -21.09
C ALA A 419 10.28 -4.32 -19.79
N GLU A 420 11.01 -5.26 -19.20
CA GLU A 420 10.63 -5.88 -17.91
C GLU A 420 10.86 -4.92 -16.74
N VAL A 421 11.90 -4.08 -16.83
CA VAL A 421 12.26 -3.11 -15.80
C VAL A 421 12.35 -1.70 -16.38
N LEU A 422 11.61 -0.76 -15.80
CA LEU A 422 11.60 0.66 -16.15
C LEU A 422 12.33 1.51 -15.10
N VAL A 423 13.31 2.31 -15.53
CA VAL A 423 14.17 3.11 -14.65
C VAL A 423 14.14 4.60 -14.99
N GLY A 424 14.11 5.46 -13.97
CA GLY A 424 14.36 6.89 -14.16
C GLY A 424 14.19 7.76 -12.89
N PHE A 425 14.09 9.07 -13.05
CA PHE A 425 13.85 10.04 -11.97
C PHE A 425 12.38 10.17 -11.50
N ASN A 426 12.15 10.70 -10.30
CA ASN A 426 10.83 11.11 -9.79
C ASN A 426 9.76 9.98 -9.74
N PRO A 427 10.06 8.79 -9.17
CA PRO A 427 9.12 7.66 -9.14
C PRO A 427 7.78 7.95 -8.44
N ASP A 428 7.74 8.92 -7.52
CA ASP A 428 6.50 9.38 -6.87
C ASP A 428 5.46 9.93 -7.87
N ARG A 429 5.90 10.37 -9.06
CA ARG A 429 5.05 10.90 -10.13
C ARG A 429 4.86 9.91 -11.28
N PHE A 430 5.78 8.95 -11.41
CA PHE A 430 5.81 7.95 -12.47
C PHE A 430 5.77 6.57 -11.81
N THR A 431 4.61 6.20 -11.30
CA THR A 431 4.41 4.98 -10.50
C THR A 431 4.53 3.68 -11.30
N TYR A 432 4.67 3.78 -12.62
CA TYR A 432 4.99 2.64 -13.50
C TYR A 432 6.49 2.32 -13.54
N LEU A 433 7.34 3.11 -12.88
CA LEU A 433 8.76 2.80 -12.76
C LEU A 433 8.99 1.75 -11.69
N ASP A 434 9.80 0.75 -12.02
CA ASP A 434 10.24 -0.30 -11.10
C ASP A 434 11.36 0.21 -10.18
N PHE A 435 12.17 1.14 -10.69
CA PHE A 435 13.21 1.79 -9.89
C PHE A 435 13.41 3.26 -10.29
N GLY A 436 13.67 4.10 -9.30
CA GLY A 436 14.00 5.49 -9.57
C GLY A 436 14.48 6.28 -8.37
N ILE A 437 15.05 7.45 -8.65
CA ILE A 437 15.53 8.38 -7.62
C ILE A 437 14.90 9.76 -7.76
N SER A 438 14.71 10.43 -6.64
CA SER A 438 14.36 11.86 -6.59
C SER A 438 15.56 12.61 -6.03
N VAL A 439 16.16 13.51 -6.82
CA VAL A 439 17.33 14.29 -6.41
C VAL A 439 16.89 15.68 -5.97
N ARG A 440 17.30 16.09 -4.77
CA ARG A 440 17.08 17.46 -4.27
C ARG A 440 18.42 18.11 -3.98
N SER A 441 18.89 18.96 -4.90
CA SER A 441 20.18 19.64 -4.78
C SER A 441 20.09 21.16 -4.65
N ARG A 442 18.88 21.70 -4.42
CA ARG A 442 18.64 23.14 -4.49
C ARG A 442 19.29 23.94 -3.37
N ASP A 443 19.76 25.12 -3.73
CA ASP A 443 20.09 26.16 -2.78
C ASP A 443 18.85 26.60 -1.98
N LYS A 444 19.05 26.98 -0.71
CA LYS A 444 17.95 27.33 0.19
C LYS A 444 17.39 28.73 -0.08
N VAL A 445 18.14 29.59 -0.77
CA VAL A 445 17.77 30.99 -1.03
C VAL A 445 17.24 31.13 -2.46
N ASN A 446 18.08 30.83 -3.46
CA ASN A 446 17.71 31.04 -4.87
C ASN A 446 17.00 29.84 -5.51
N LEU A 447 16.93 28.70 -4.79
CA LEU A 447 16.29 27.46 -5.23
C LEU A 447 16.89 26.84 -6.51
N LEU A 448 18.07 27.29 -6.96
CA LEU A 448 18.80 26.72 -8.09
C LEU A 448 19.58 25.47 -7.68
N GLU A 449 19.82 24.56 -8.62
CA GLU A 449 20.53 23.32 -8.37
C GLU A 449 22.02 23.57 -8.01
N LYS A 450 22.53 22.86 -7.00
CA LYS A 450 23.94 22.89 -6.57
C LYS A 450 24.78 21.80 -7.23
N VAL A 451 24.10 20.81 -7.82
CA VAL A 451 24.74 19.70 -8.52
C VAL A 451 24.60 19.94 -10.02
N SER A 452 25.71 19.80 -10.74
CA SER A 452 25.71 19.90 -12.20
C SER A 452 24.83 18.82 -12.82
N HIS A 453 24.16 19.15 -13.93
CA HIS A 453 23.29 18.23 -14.66
C HIS A 453 23.91 16.85 -14.92
N ALA A 454 25.14 16.79 -15.41
CA ALA A 454 25.86 15.53 -15.67
C ALA A 454 25.99 14.63 -14.44
N LYS A 455 26.24 15.22 -13.26
CA LYS A 455 26.30 14.49 -11.98
C LYS A 455 24.94 13.97 -11.57
N THR A 456 23.88 14.78 -11.74
CA THR A 456 22.51 14.34 -11.46
C THR A 456 22.14 13.12 -12.29
N VAL A 457 22.41 13.14 -13.60
CA VAL A 457 22.16 11.99 -14.49
C VAL A 457 22.98 10.77 -14.05
N SER A 458 24.25 10.95 -13.70
CA SER A 458 25.12 9.85 -13.25
C SER A 458 24.65 9.23 -11.93
N MET A 459 24.04 10.00 -11.02
CA MET A 459 23.50 9.47 -9.76
C MET A 459 22.42 8.40 -9.98
N LEU A 460 21.61 8.50 -11.05
CA LEU A 460 20.62 7.48 -11.39
C LEU A 460 21.31 6.14 -11.70
N ILE A 461 22.38 6.19 -12.48
CA ILE A 461 23.14 5.00 -12.87
C ILE A 461 23.83 4.36 -11.65
N GLU A 462 24.45 5.15 -10.77
CA GLU A 462 25.07 4.60 -9.56
C GLU A 462 24.03 4.05 -8.57
N ALA A 463 22.87 4.70 -8.44
CA ALA A 463 21.79 4.18 -7.61
C ALA A 463 21.27 2.84 -8.15
N MET A 464 21.10 2.72 -9.47
CA MET A 464 20.74 1.46 -10.12
C MET A 464 21.85 0.42 -9.98
N ALA A 465 23.13 0.80 -10.05
CA ALA A 465 24.26 -0.10 -9.85
C ALA A 465 24.25 -0.72 -8.45
N ILE A 466 23.84 0.04 -7.43
CA ILE A 466 23.65 -0.49 -6.07
C ILE A 466 22.44 -1.43 -6.03
N ALA A 467 21.30 -1.02 -6.60
CA ALA A 467 20.09 -1.85 -6.63
C ALA A 467 20.26 -3.17 -7.43
N ALA A 468 21.17 -3.19 -8.40
CA ALA A 468 21.50 -4.36 -9.21
C ALA A 468 22.40 -5.36 -8.47
N GLN A 469 23.13 -4.94 -7.44
CA GLN A 469 24.02 -5.82 -6.70
C GLN A 469 23.23 -6.82 -5.85
N PRO A 470 23.49 -8.14 -5.99
CA PRO A 470 22.74 -9.15 -5.27
C PRO A 470 23.02 -9.16 -3.76
N ALA A 471 24.12 -8.56 -3.31
CA ALA A 471 24.46 -8.44 -1.90
C ALA A 471 25.37 -7.23 -1.68
N MET A 472 25.22 -6.61 -0.52
CA MET A 472 26.17 -5.59 -0.05
C MET A 472 27.51 -6.22 0.34
N GLN A 473 28.59 -5.43 0.24
CA GLN A 473 29.91 -5.87 0.67
C GLN A 473 29.92 -6.13 2.19
N ASN A 474 30.47 -7.28 2.58
CA ASN A 474 30.70 -7.60 3.99
C ASN A 474 31.73 -6.62 4.60
N VAL A 475 31.50 -6.24 5.86
CA VAL A 475 32.41 -5.44 6.66
C VAL A 475 32.97 -6.33 7.75
N PRO A 476 34.18 -6.91 7.60
CA PRO A 476 34.76 -7.79 8.61
C PRO A 476 34.95 -7.08 9.95
N SER A 477 34.94 -7.83 11.05
CA SER A 477 35.33 -7.30 12.35
C SER A 477 36.85 -7.18 12.44
N VAL A 478 37.36 -6.07 12.96
CA VAL A 478 38.79 -5.82 13.17
C VAL A 478 39.16 -6.49 14.50
N GLU A 479 39.61 -7.75 14.44
CA GLU A 479 40.19 -8.57 15.52
C GLU A 479 39.76 -8.25 16.97
N LEU A 480 38.82 -9.04 17.52
CA LEU A 480 38.60 -9.18 18.98
C LEU A 480 38.03 -10.55 19.39
N GLY A 481 37.98 -11.53 18.48
CA GLY A 481 37.23 -12.77 18.66
C GLY A 481 37.87 -13.79 19.60
N ALA A 482 39.14 -14.13 19.40
CA ALA A 482 39.70 -15.36 19.97
C ALA A 482 39.66 -15.42 21.51
N ALA A 483 40.05 -14.34 22.21
CA ALA A 483 40.02 -14.30 23.67
C ALA A 483 38.59 -14.36 24.21
N ILE A 484 37.65 -13.63 23.60
CA ILE A 484 36.23 -13.63 23.98
C ILE A 484 35.63 -15.02 23.77
N LEU A 485 35.83 -15.61 22.59
CA LEU A 485 35.34 -16.95 22.27
C LEU A 485 35.90 -18.00 23.25
N SER A 486 37.21 -17.97 23.52
CA SER A 486 37.84 -18.90 24.45
C SER A 486 37.28 -18.81 25.87
N GLY A 487 36.94 -17.60 26.35
CA GLY A 487 36.29 -17.39 27.64
C GLY A 487 34.89 -18.03 27.75
N TYR A 488 34.24 -18.33 26.62
CA TYR A 488 32.97 -19.05 26.57
C TYR A 488 33.12 -20.51 26.10
N GLY A 489 34.35 -20.98 25.83
CA GLY A 489 34.62 -22.30 25.27
C GLY A 489 34.07 -22.48 23.84
N LEU A 490 33.99 -21.38 23.08
CA LEU A 490 33.47 -21.35 21.71
C LEU A 490 34.63 -21.37 20.70
N GLU A 491 34.41 -22.00 19.55
CA GLU A 491 35.33 -22.01 18.41
C GLU A 491 34.66 -21.42 17.16
N HIS A 492 35.44 -20.70 16.35
CA HIS A 492 34.93 -20.05 15.14
C HIS A 492 34.25 -21.06 14.20
N GLY A 493 33.02 -20.78 13.79
CA GLY A 493 32.22 -21.61 12.89
C GLY A 493 31.66 -22.88 13.52
N LYS A 494 31.92 -23.15 14.81
CA LYS A 494 31.52 -24.41 15.50
C LYS A 494 30.30 -24.26 16.41
N TYR A 495 29.55 -23.17 16.27
CA TYR A 495 28.33 -22.94 17.03
C TYR A 495 27.27 -22.18 16.24
N VAL A 496 26.02 -22.34 16.66
CA VAL A 496 24.85 -21.61 16.15
C VAL A 496 24.40 -20.60 17.19
N VAL A 497 24.11 -19.37 16.77
CA VAL A 497 23.52 -18.35 17.64
C VAL A 497 22.01 -18.29 17.43
N LEU A 498 21.25 -18.41 18.51
CA LEU A 498 19.81 -18.17 18.54
C LEU A 498 19.53 -16.85 19.27
N HIS A 499 19.09 -15.82 18.56
CA HIS A 499 18.75 -14.54 19.16
C HIS A 499 17.24 -14.41 19.39
N THR A 500 16.80 -14.68 20.62
CA THR A 500 15.37 -14.74 20.98
C THR A 500 14.71 -13.36 21.18
N GLY A 501 15.54 -12.31 21.31
CA GLY A 501 15.10 -10.95 21.61
C GLY A 501 14.60 -10.13 20.41
N SER A 502 13.82 -9.09 20.70
CA SER A 502 13.44 -8.01 19.78
C SER A 502 12.81 -6.84 20.54
N ARG A 503 12.98 -5.61 20.04
CA ARG A 503 12.37 -4.39 20.61
C ARG A 503 10.85 -4.47 20.68
N HIS A 504 10.23 -5.02 19.64
CA HIS A 504 8.77 -5.14 19.56
C HIS A 504 8.37 -6.60 19.85
N PRO A 505 7.50 -6.87 20.84
CA PRO A 505 7.06 -8.22 21.16
C PRO A 505 6.45 -8.97 19.98
N ILE A 506 5.78 -8.26 19.06
CA ILE A 506 5.18 -8.84 17.85
C ILE A 506 6.22 -9.46 16.88
N ASN A 507 7.50 -9.10 17.03
CA ASN A 507 8.61 -9.63 16.23
C ASN A 507 9.28 -10.85 16.90
N ARG A 508 8.82 -11.29 18.08
CA ARG A 508 9.47 -12.39 18.82
C ARG A 508 8.83 -13.72 18.45
N TRP A 509 9.60 -14.60 17.81
CA TRP A 509 9.18 -15.98 17.58
C TRP A 509 9.01 -16.69 18.94
N PRO A 510 7.98 -17.56 19.11
CA PRO A 510 7.68 -18.19 20.38
C PRO A 510 8.89 -18.84 21.05
N LEU A 511 9.12 -18.52 22.33
CA LEU A 511 10.28 -19.00 23.07
C LEU A 511 10.37 -20.52 23.09
N GLN A 512 9.24 -21.22 23.21
CA GLN A 512 9.18 -22.68 23.19
C GLN A 512 9.67 -23.28 21.87
N GLN A 513 9.48 -22.59 20.75
CA GLN A 513 10.00 -23.04 19.45
C GLN A 513 11.52 -22.84 19.37
N TYR A 514 12.08 -21.80 19.99
CA TYR A 514 13.53 -21.66 20.15
C TYR A 514 14.14 -22.76 21.02
N VAL A 515 13.48 -23.15 22.12
CA VAL A 515 13.93 -24.26 22.99
C VAL A 515 13.95 -25.58 22.22
N GLU A 516 12.87 -25.87 21.51
CA GLU A 516 12.74 -27.04 20.64
C GLU A 516 13.83 -27.06 19.55
N LEU A 517 14.07 -25.92 18.89
CA LEU A 517 15.10 -25.78 17.88
C LEU A 517 16.50 -26.03 18.46
N ALA A 518 16.82 -25.45 19.62
CA ALA A 518 18.10 -25.64 20.29
C ALA A 518 18.36 -27.12 20.58
N ARG A 519 17.35 -27.83 21.12
CA ARG A 519 17.43 -29.26 21.41
C ARG A 519 17.70 -30.08 20.15
N ARG A 520 16.96 -29.82 19.06
CA ARG A 520 17.12 -30.52 17.77
C ARG A 520 18.51 -30.29 17.16
N LEU A 521 19.08 -29.09 17.30
CA LEU A 521 20.42 -28.77 16.83
C LEU A 521 21.51 -29.49 17.62
N LEU A 522 21.40 -29.53 18.95
CA LEU A 522 22.35 -30.22 19.83
C LEU A 522 22.30 -31.74 19.67
N GLU A 523 21.12 -32.32 19.44
CA GLU A 523 20.96 -33.76 19.24
C GLU A 523 21.55 -34.27 17.92
N LYS A 524 21.61 -33.41 16.89
CA LYS A 524 21.91 -33.83 15.50
C LYS A 524 23.22 -33.32 14.96
N THR A 525 23.83 -32.36 15.65
CA THR A 525 25.06 -31.74 15.21
C THR A 525 26.06 -31.74 16.34
N ILE A 526 27.34 -31.65 15.99
CA ILE A 526 28.42 -31.42 16.95
C ILE A 526 28.55 -29.93 17.33
N LEU A 527 27.65 -29.07 16.83
CA LEU A 527 27.72 -27.64 17.04
C LEU A 527 27.20 -27.28 18.42
N GLN A 528 27.88 -26.35 19.09
CA GLN A 528 27.34 -25.72 20.29
C GLN A 528 26.20 -24.76 19.91
N VAL A 529 25.32 -24.47 20.86
CA VAL A 529 24.21 -23.52 20.67
C VAL A 529 24.35 -22.40 21.68
N VAL A 530 24.38 -21.15 21.20
CA VAL A 530 24.43 -19.95 22.03
C VAL A 530 23.11 -19.21 21.93
N MET A 531 22.34 -19.16 23.02
CA MET A 531 21.05 -18.48 23.07
C MET A 531 21.15 -17.14 23.79
N PHE A 532 20.74 -16.06 23.14
CA PHE A 532 20.66 -14.73 23.74
C PHE A 532 19.25 -14.38 24.18
N PHE A 533 19.15 -13.77 25.38
CA PHE A 533 17.89 -13.35 26.00
C PHE A 533 17.88 -11.84 26.32
N ASP A 534 16.72 -11.21 26.14
CA ASP A 534 16.50 -9.79 26.50
C ASP A 534 16.24 -9.59 28.00
N ASP A 535 15.74 -10.62 28.69
CA ASP A 535 15.32 -10.61 30.09
C ASP A 535 15.67 -11.90 30.84
N ALA A 536 15.97 -11.76 32.13
CA ALA A 536 16.43 -12.85 32.99
C ALA A 536 15.34 -13.91 33.27
N ASP A 537 14.06 -13.52 33.25
CA ASP A 537 12.93 -14.43 33.50
C ASP A 537 12.80 -15.45 32.37
N SER A 538 12.88 -15.00 31.11
CA SER A 538 12.86 -15.87 29.93
C SER A 538 14.05 -16.82 29.92
N LYS A 539 15.25 -16.33 30.26
CA LYS A 539 16.45 -17.17 30.41
C LYS A 539 16.26 -18.23 31.49
N SER A 540 15.80 -17.84 32.68
CA SER A 540 15.60 -18.74 33.81
C SER A 540 14.57 -19.83 33.50
N LYS A 541 13.50 -19.48 32.77
CA LYS A 541 12.50 -20.44 32.28
C LYS A 541 13.10 -21.46 31.31
N VAL A 542 14.01 -21.05 30.44
CA VAL A 542 14.69 -21.99 29.52
C VAL A 542 15.70 -22.85 30.27
N ALA A 543 16.48 -22.26 31.17
CA ALA A 543 17.46 -22.98 31.99
C ALA A 543 16.83 -24.11 32.84
N SER A 544 15.55 -23.98 33.24
CA SER A 544 14.84 -25.04 33.95
C SER A 544 14.22 -26.12 33.05
N GLN A 545 14.16 -25.89 31.73
CA GLN A 545 13.55 -26.81 30.76
C GLN A 545 14.59 -27.62 29.98
N ILE A 546 15.77 -27.06 29.74
CA ILE A 546 16.84 -27.70 28.97
C ILE A 546 18.20 -27.47 29.63
N VAL A 547 18.86 -28.58 29.96
CA VAL A 547 20.25 -28.62 30.40
C VAL A 547 20.91 -29.69 29.55
N GLN A 548 21.69 -29.26 28.56
CA GLN A 548 22.40 -30.14 27.63
C GLN A 548 23.82 -29.60 27.42
N ASP A 549 24.77 -30.51 27.26
CA ASP A 549 26.15 -30.14 26.95
C ASP A 549 26.21 -29.37 25.61
N GLY A 550 27.00 -28.31 25.57
CA GLY A 550 27.11 -27.43 24.40
C GLY A 550 26.03 -26.35 24.30
N LEU A 551 25.10 -26.24 25.26
CA LEU A 551 24.15 -25.13 25.34
C LEU A 551 24.69 -23.99 26.22
N HIS A 552 24.79 -22.79 25.64
CA HIS A 552 25.22 -21.57 26.33
C HIS A 552 24.07 -20.55 26.39
N LEU A 553 23.66 -20.15 27.60
CA LEU A 553 22.59 -19.17 27.80
C LEU A 553 23.17 -17.80 28.20
N CYS A 554 23.10 -16.85 27.27
CA CYS A 554 23.71 -15.53 27.40
C CYS A 554 22.66 -14.44 27.70
N ASP A 555 23.00 -13.54 28.61
CA ASP A 555 22.26 -12.30 28.85
C ASP A 555 22.80 -11.17 27.96
N LYS A 556 22.41 -9.93 28.27
CA LYS A 556 23.05 -8.73 27.72
C LYS A 556 24.53 -8.71 28.06
N MET A 557 25.33 -8.34 27.08
CA MET A 557 26.79 -8.21 27.21
C MET A 557 27.26 -6.96 26.47
N PRO A 558 28.52 -6.51 26.69
CA PRO A 558 29.08 -5.39 25.95
C PRO A 558 28.99 -5.62 24.42
N PRO A 559 28.68 -4.58 23.61
CA PRO A 559 28.50 -4.72 22.17
C PRO A 559 29.68 -5.37 21.44
N ALA A 560 30.92 -5.14 21.89
CA ALA A 560 32.10 -5.76 21.29
C ALA A 560 32.12 -7.28 21.49
N SER A 561 31.76 -7.78 22.68
CA SER A 561 31.66 -9.21 22.96
C SER A 561 30.51 -9.84 22.19
N PHE A 562 29.38 -9.14 22.09
CA PHE A 562 28.24 -9.59 21.29
C PHE A 562 28.59 -9.72 19.81
N ASP A 563 29.22 -8.69 19.23
CA ASP A 563 29.68 -8.71 17.83
C ASP A 563 30.72 -9.82 17.58
N ALA A 564 31.64 -10.04 18.52
CA ALA A 564 32.65 -11.12 18.41
C ALA A 564 32.03 -12.52 18.34
N ILE A 565 31.06 -12.81 19.23
CA ILE A 565 30.33 -14.08 19.24
C ILE A 565 29.45 -14.19 17.99
N LEU A 566 28.75 -13.12 17.60
CA LEU A 566 27.86 -13.15 16.45
C LEU A 566 28.64 -13.35 15.14
N SER A 567 29.74 -12.61 14.95
CA SER A 567 30.58 -12.61 13.74
C SER A 567 31.36 -13.92 13.54
N SER A 568 31.51 -14.71 14.59
CA SER A 568 32.28 -15.97 14.55
C SER A 568 31.39 -17.21 14.56
N ALA A 569 30.06 -17.05 14.54
CA ALA A 569 29.12 -18.16 14.49
C ALA A 569 29.16 -18.84 13.12
N GLY A 570 28.85 -20.14 13.08
CA GLY A 570 28.61 -20.86 11.82
C GLY A 570 27.26 -20.52 11.19
N LEU A 571 26.29 -20.14 12.03
CA LEU A 571 24.94 -19.74 11.63
C LEU A 571 24.33 -18.82 12.70
N VAL A 572 23.59 -17.81 12.27
CA VAL A 572 22.75 -16.99 13.16
C VAL A 572 21.28 -17.18 12.80
N ILE A 573 20.45 -17.52 13.79
CA ILE A 573 18.99 -17.57 13.66
C ILE A 573 18.41 -16.49 14.57
N ALA A 574 17.72 -15.52 13.98
CA ALA A 574 17.24 -14.36 14.71
C ALA A 574 15.87 -13.89 14.23
N ASN A 575 15.14 -13.25 15.14
CA ASN A 575 13.95 -12.49 14.82
C ASN A 575 14.21 -11.34 13.84
N ASP A 576 13.14 -10.70 13.36
CA ASP A 576 13.19 -9.40 12.68
C ASP A 576 13.68 -8.28 13.62
N SER A 577 15.01 -8.19 13.81
CA SER A 577 15.68 -7.27 14.74
C SER A 577 17.12 -6.94 14.31
N GLY A 578 17.82 -6.05 15.03
CA GLY A 578 19.19 -5.61 14.70
C GLY A 578 20.24 -6.72 14.53
N PRO A 579 20.29 -7.75 15.40
CA PRO A 579 21.29 -8.82 15.34
C PRO A 579 21.41 -9.54 13.99
N LYS A 580 20.32 -9.82 13.28
CA LYS A 580 20.42 -10.44 11.94
C LYS A 580 21.18 -9.55 10.94
N HIS A 581 21.02 -8.22 11.02
CA HIS A 581 21.74 -7.30 10.14
C HIS A 581 23.23 -7.26 10.49
N LEU A 582 23.55 -7.25 11.78
CA LEU A 582 24.94 -7.29 12.23
C LEU A 582 25.62 -8.60 11.82
N ALA A 583 24.94 -9.75 11.95
CA ALA A 583 25.49 -11.04 11.55
C ALA A 583 25.77 -11.07 10.04
N ALA A 584 24.79 -10.65 9.25
CA ALA A 584 24.87 -10.72 7.80
C ALA A 584 25.91 -9.76 7.22
N VAL A 585 26.04 -8.53 7.75
CA VAL A 585 27.10 -7.59 7.30
C VAL A 585 28.50 -8.10 7.66
N ARG A 586 28.62 -8.93 8.69
CA ARG A 586 29.88 -9.61 9.07
C ARG A 586 30.18 -10.83 8.19
N GLY A 587 29.25 -11.22 7.33
CA GLY A 587 29.38 -12.34 6.41
C GLY A 587 28.89 -13.67 6.95
N VAL A 588 28.21 -13.69 8.10
CA VAL A 588 27.72 -14.92 8.72
C VAL A 588 26.40 -15.34 8.05
N PRO A 589 26.26 -16.61 7.61
CA PRO A 589 24.97 -17.14 7.16
C PRO A 589 23.89 -16.87 8.21
N THR A 590 22.81 -16.21 7.79
CA THR A 590 21.76 -15.77 8.72
C THR A 590 20.38 -16.23 8.27
N VAL A 591 19.64 -16.88 9.16
CA VAL A 591 18.21 -17.19 9.02
C VAL A 591 17.42 -16.13 9.79
N SER A 592 16.68 -15.29 9.07
CA SER A 592 15.81 -14.28 9.68
C SER A 592 14.36 -14.75 9.73
N LEU A 593 13.77 -14.76 10.91
CA LEU A 593 12.34 -15.01 11.12
C LEU A 593 11.57 -13.68 11.00
N HIS A 594 11.01 -13.44 9.82
CA HIS A 594 10.43 -12.14 9.47
C HIS A 594 8.93 -12.10 9.71
N VAL A 595 8.51 -11.12 10.51
CA VAL A 595 7.09 -10.86 10.77
C VAL A 595 6.44 -10.17 9.56
N GLY A 596 5.17 -10.51 9.26
CA GLY A 596 4.45 -9.97 8.10
C GLY A 596 4.02 -8.50 8.21
N ARG A 597 4.40 -7.76 9.26
CA ARG A 597 3.96 -6.35 9.46
C ARG A 597 4.67 -5.35 8.54
N LEU A 598 5.89 -5.66 8.11
CA LEU A 598 6.72 -4.86 7.21
C LEU A 598 7.17 -5.71 6.02
N ASN A 599 7.67 -5.04 4.99
CA ASN A 599 8.20 -5.72 3.82
C ASN A 599 9.55 -6.36 4.14
N TRP A 600 9.66 -7.66 3.89
CA TRP A 600 10.92 -8.40 3.98
C TRP A 600 11.97 -7.89 3.00
N ASN A 601 11.54 -7.33 1.86
CA ASN A 601 12.46 -6.73 0.89
C ASN A 601 13.14 -5.47 1.45
N GLU A 602 12.47 -4.75 2.35
CA GLU A 602 12.99 -3.53 2.98
C GLU A 602 13.83 -3.83 4.22
N TRP A 603 13.36 -4.71 5.09
CA TRP A 603 13.98 -4.97 6.41
C TRP A 603 14.61 -6.35 6.56
N GLY A 604 14.52 -7.21 5.55
CA GLY A 604 15.35 -8.42 5.49
C GLY A 604 16.83 -8.07 5.45
N GLN A 605 17.67 -8.89 6.07
CA GLN A 605 19.11 -8.71 6.05
C GLN A 605 19.67 -8.89 4.63
N ASP A 606 20.69 -8.11 4.27
CA ASP A 606 21.50 -8.33 3.07
C ASP A 606 22.68 -9.23 3.38
N GLY A 607 23.07 -10.08 2.42
CA GLY A 607 24.25 -10.95 2.56
C GLY A 607 23.91 -12.42 2.43
N SER A 608 24.61 -13.27 3.16
CA SER A 608 24.42 -14.73 3.11
C SER A 608 23.26 -15.21 3.99
N GLY A 609 22.58 -16.26 3.55
CA GLY A 609 21.47 -16.89 4.25
C GLY A 609 20.10 -16.56 3.67
N VAL A 610 19.07 -16.71 4.49
CA VAL A 610 17.67 -16.71 4.05
C VAL A 610 16.75 -15.93 4.98
N ILE A 611 15.61 -15.52 4.43
CA ILE A 611 14.53 -14.83 5.13
C ILE A 611 13.30 -15.73 5.10
N VAL A 612 12.82 -16.11 6.28
CA VAL A 612 11.65 -16.96 6.48
C VAL A 612 10.45 -16.09 6.84
N SER A 613 9.34 -16.26 6.14
CA SER A 613 8.09 -15.53 6.42
C SER A 613 6.87 -16.35 6.02
N LYS A 614 5.68 -16.00 6.52
CA LYS A 614 4.41 -16.62 6.09
C LYS A 614 3.62 -15.69 5.18
N ARG A 615 2.86 -16.28 4.24
CA ARG A 615 1.79 -15.57 3.55
C ARG A 615 0.62 -15.36 4.49
N VAL A 616 0.19 -14.12 4.65
CA VAL A 616 -1.02 -13.78 5.41
C VAL A 616 -1.75 -12.64 4.71
N PRO A 617 -3.08 -12.64 4.69
CA PRO A 617 -3.84 -11.64 3.94
C PRO A 617 -3.78 -10.22 4.57
N CYS A 618 -3.32 -10.13 5.82
CA CYS A 618 -3.09 -8.87 6.54
C CYS A 618 -1.61 -8.43 6.54
N ALA A 619 -0.76 -8.97 5.66
CA ALA A 619 0.63 -8.55 5.55
C ALA A 619 0.73 -7.04 5.21
N GLY A 620 1.76 -6.36 5.72
CA GLY A 620 1.91 -4.91 5.62
C GLY A 620 1.08 -4.13 6.65
N CYS A 621 0.64 -4.76 7.75
CA CYS A 621 -0.21 -4.10 8.75
C CYS A 621 0.47 -2.97 9.54
N ALA A 622 1.80 -2.87 9.50
CA ALA A 622 2.63 -1.90 10.23
C ALA A 622 2.46 -1.88 11.77
N LEU A 623 1.75 -2.85 12.37
CA LEU A 623 1.47 -2.89 13.81
C LEU A 623 2.70 -3.23 14.64
N ASN A 624 3.02 -2.43 15.66
CA ASN A 624 4.12 -2.72 16.60
C ASN A 624 3.67 -3.51 17.84
N ASP A 625 2.37 -3.47 18.13
CA ASP A 625 1.76 -4.09 19.31
C ASP A 625 0.92 -5.28 18.87
N VAL A 626 1.24 -6.46 19.41
CA VAL A 626 0.53 -7.71 19.13
C VAL A 626 -0.92 -7.66 19.58
N VAL A 627 -1.24 -6.85 20.60
CA VAL A 627 -2.61 -6.67 21.10
C VAL A 627 -3.53 -6.07 20.02
N LEU A 628 -2.97 -5.27 19.10
CA LEU A 628 -3.73 -4.69 17.97
C LEU A 628 -3.86 -5.61 16.76
N CYS A 629 -3.19 -6.77 16.77
CA CYS A 629 -3.12 -7.66 15.61
C CYS A 629 -4.44 -8.37 15.29
N GLY A 630 -5.19 -8.76 16.33
CA GLY A 630 -6.39 -9.60 16.19
C GLY A 630 -6.11 -11.08 15.87
N LYS A 631 -4.86 -11.43 15.49
CA LYS A 631 -4.42 -12.79 15.11
C LYS A 631 -3.15 -13.27 15.85
N GLU A 632 -2.77 -12.62 16.94
CA GLU A 632 -1.63 -13.05 17.78
C GLU A 632 -0.32 -13.27 16.98
N ALA A 633 -0.05 -12.37 16.03
CA ALA A 633 1.10 -12.46 15.14
C ALA A 633 1.23 -13.82 14.43
N LEU A 634 0.12 -14.42 13.98
CA LEU A 634 0.09 -15.70 13.26
C LEU A 634 1.14 -15.79 12.15
N CYS A 635 1.41 -14.68 11.45
CA CYS A 635 2.45 -14.60 10.42
C CYS A 635 3.87 -14.94 10.87
N LEU A 636 4.14 -14.93 12.18
CA LEU A 636 5.40 -15.32 12.79
C LEU A 636 5.22 -16.59 13.64
N THR A 637 4.18 -16.67 14.47
CA THR A 637 3.98 -17.77 15.43
C THR A 637 3.63 -19.11 14.77
N SER A 638 3.17 -19.10 13.52
CA SER A 638 2.92 -20.31 12.72
C SER A 638 4.16 -20.85 11.99
N ILE A 639 5.30 -20.15 12.04
CA ILE A 639 6.56 -20.69 11.53
C ILE A 639 6.98 -21.82 12.48
N THR A 640 7.14 -23.01 11.93
CA THR A 640 7.48 -24.24 12.68
C THR A 640 8.98 -24.43 12.80
N VAL A 641 9.42 -25.23 13.77
CA VAL A 641 10.84 -25.58 13.93
C VAL A 641 11.38 -26.31 12.70
N GLU A 642 10.60 -27.18 12.07
CA GLU A 642 10.98 -27.88 10.84
C GLU A 642 11.23 -26.92 9.66
N GLU A 643 10.41 -25.88 9.53
CA GLU A 643 10.63 -24.83 8.53
C GLU A 643 11.93 -24.05 8.81
N VAL A 644 12.26 -23.79 10.08
CA VAL A 644 13.51 -23.12 10.46
C VAL A 644 14.74 -24.02 10.24
N LEU A 645 14.64 -25.32 10.53
CA LEU A 645 15.70 -26.29 10.24
C LEU A 645 15.96 -26.39 8.72
N THR A 646 14.89 -26.47 7.92
CA THR A 646 14.99 -26.47 6.45
C THR A 646 15.64 -25.18 5.94
N ALA A 647 15.26 -24.02 6.49
CA ALA A 647 15.88 -22.74 6.17
C ALA A 647 17.35 -22.67 6.60
N SER A 648 17.72 -23.35 7.69
CA SER A 648 19.11 -23.45 8.17
C SER A 648 19.96 -24.30 7.24
N GLU A 649 19.42 -25.41 6.73
CA GLU A 649 20.07 -26.24 5.69
C GLU A 649 20.32 -25.41 4.43
N GLU A 650 19.32 -24.68 3.95
CA GLU A 650 19.43 -23.83 2.77
C GLU A 650 20.46 -22.69 2.97
N ALA A 651 20.45 -22.04 4.14
CA ALA A 651 21.42 -21.00 4.46
C ALA A 651 22.87 -21.51 4.50
N LEU A 652 23.07 -22.77 4.87
CA LEU A 652 24.37 -23.43 4.94
C LEU A 652 24.76 -24.16 3.64
N GLY A 653 23.86 -24.23 2.64
CA GLY A 653 24.08 -25.00 1.42
C GLY A 653 24.10 -26.52 1.64
N LEU A 654 23.41 -27.02 2.67
CA LEU A 654 23.30 -28.44 2.98
C LEU A 654 22.10 -29.08 2.25
N PRO A 655 22.14 -30.40 1.98
CA PRO A 655 20.97 -31.13 1.47
C PRO A 655 19.78 -31.05 2.43
N VAL A 656 18.57 -30.95 1.87
CA VAL A 656 17.33 -30.94 2.66
C VAL A 656 17.20 -32.22 3.47
N GLY A 657 16.95 -32.10 4.77
CA GLY A 657 16.79 -33.22 5.69
C GLY A 657 18.03 -33.57 6.52
N THR A 658 19.18 -32.92 6.28
CA THR A 658 20.42 -33.13 7.05
C THR A 658 20.25 -32.83 8.55
N LEU A 659 19.39 -31.86 8.89
CA LEU A 659 19.08 -31.44 10.26
C LEU A 659 17.70 -31.97 10.75
N ARG A 660 16.98 -32.79 9.95
CA ARG A 660 15.60 -33.26 10.21
C ARG A 660 15.45 -34.59 10.92
#